data_AF-A0A7Z9MRS7-F1
#
_entry.id   AF-A0A7Z9MRS7-F1
#
_cell.length_a   1.000
_cell.length_b   1.000
_cell.length_c   1.000
_cell.angle_alpha   90.00
_cell.angle_beta   90.00
_cell.angle_gamma   90.00
#
_symmetry.space_group_name_H-M   'P 1'
#
loop_
_entity.id
_entity.type
_entity.pdbx_description
1 polymer ?
#
loop_
_entity_poly.entity_id
_entity_poly.type
_entity_poly.pdbx_seq_one_letter_code
_entity_poly.pdbx_strand_id
1 'polypeptide(L)'
;MSSKANFDDSVKDGAETKSFQAEVGKVLDLVVNSLYSNKEIFLRELISNGSDACDRLRYAAITEPALIKEDPELSIKISVNKKGRTITVADNGIGMSHDDLIENLGTIARSGTAAFVEELTGDSAKDMTLIGQFGVGFYSAFMVADKVTVISSKAGEKTSWQWQSEGSGAFTITPIQRENRGTHIELHLRKGESEFLDTERLRHIVTTYSDHIAHPIQLDGTGVEGTETINSAAALWTRPKRDISGDQYKEFYHHVAHSFDEPWLTLHNKAEGRLEYTNLLFIPTSKPYDLFDPARKHGVKLYVKRVFITDDCQELMPAWMRFVRGIVDSEDLPLNISRETLQRNPVVTKIRTALIKRVLGELEKKAVKSPTDFAVFWESFGAVLKEGIYEDADYRDRLVDLLHCHSTKGDQLVSLANYVERMKDGQKEIYYISGENMDALRNSPQIEGLVARDVEVLLFNDPVDEFWTGVVREYKDKALRSVTRGDIDLTSLSVAADETEGKKKSRSSDDVASLIGAFKLALGEEVSDVRISSRLTDSPVCLVADEGAIDIHLERLLKQQNRLNEVSKRVLEINPENELIKSLAARAKEKPSDPVLVETAKLLLDQARIIEGDTVTDASAFSKRMTEMMAKSFAKV
;
A
#
# COMPACT_ATOMS: atom_id res chain seq x y z
N MET A 1 22.38 -51.20 -15.23
CA MET A 1 21.69 -52.08 -14.28
C MET A 1 20.46 -51.33 -13.78
N SER A 2 19.30 -51.62 -14.37
CA SER A 2 18.02 -51.01 -14.01
C SER A 2 17.28 -51.99 -13.11
N SER A 3 17.08 -51.64 -11.83
CA SER A 3 16.26 -52.45 -10.93
C SER A 3 14.79 -52.19 -11.27
N LYS A 4 14.23 -53.01 -12.15
CA LYS A 4 12.78 -53.17 -12.25
C LYS A 4 12.31 -53.84 -10.97
N ALA A 5 11.62 -53.10 -10.12
CA ALA A 5 10.79 -53.69 -9.08
C ALA A 5 9.64 -54.41 -9.81
N ASN A 6 9.73 -55.73 -9.91
CA ASN A 6 8.62 -56.59 -10.27
C ASN A 6 7.64 -56.56 -9.09
N PHE A 7 6.61 -55.70 -9.17
CA PHE A 7 5.38 -55.99 -8.44
C PHE A 7 4.67 -57.10 -9.21
N ASP A 8 4.49 -58.21 -8.52
CA ASP A 8 3.79 -59.40 -8.98
C ASP A 8 2.33 -59.05 -9.28
N ASP A 9 1.96 -58.98 -10.56
CA ASP A 9 0.60 -58.76 -11.07
C ASP A 9 -0.28 -60.01 -10.85
N SER A 10 -0.43 -60.40 -9.59
CA SER A 10 -1.50 -61.31 -9.16
C SER A 10 -2.42 -60.59 -8.18
N VAL A 11 -2.99 -59.45 -8.59
CA VAL A 11 -4.21 -58.94 -7.96
C VAL A 11 -5.30 -59.97 -8.28
N LYS A 12 -5.59 -60.85 -7.31
CA LYS A 12 -6.72 -61.77 -7.40
C LYS A 12 -8.00 -60.96 -7.59
N ASP A 13 -8.83 -61.38 -8.54
CA ASP A 13 -10.18 -60.84 -8.77
C ASP A 13 -10.94 -60.77 -7.44
N GLY A 14 -11.12 -59.55 -6.93
CA GLY A 14 -11.63 -59.29 -5.60
C GLY A 14 -11.39 -57.86 -5.09
N ALA A 15 -11.10 -56.90 -5.98
CA ALA A 15 -11.00 -55.50 -5.60
C ALA A 15 -12.36 -55.01 -5.08
N GLU A 16 -12.43 -54.70 -3.79
CA GLU A 16 -13.65 -54.18 -3.16
C GLU A 16 -13.63 -52.65 -3.19
N THR A 17 -14.41 -52.06 -4.08
CA THR A 17 -14.61 -50.60 -4.12
C THR A 17 -15.58 -50.19 -3.03
N LYS A 18 -15.13 -49.37 -2.07
CA LYS A 18 -16.00 -48.76 -1.05
C LYS A 18 -16.04 -47.25 -1.24
N SER A 19 -17.22 -46.67 -1.10
CA SER A 19 -17.39 -45.22 -1.06
C SER A 19 -16.84 -44.67 0.25
N PHE A 20 -16.26 -43.46 0.20
CA PHE A 20 -15.90 -42.73 1.40
C PHE A 20 -17.14 -42.49 2.27
N GLN A 21 -17.00 -42.68 3.58
CA GLN A 21 -18.03 -42.38 4.58
C GLN A 21 -17.58 -41.21 5.44
N ALA A 22 -18.53 -40.38 5.87
CA ALA A 22 -18.29 -39.27 6.78
C ALA A 22 -19.31 -39.28 7.92
N GLU A 23 -18.85 -39.04 9.15
CA GLU A 23 -19.72 -38.89 10.31
C GLU A 23 -20.24 -37.44 10.35
N VAL A 24 -21.50 -37.26 9.95
CA VAL A 24 -22.17 -35.96 9.77
C VAL A 24 -22.02 -35.06 11.01
N GLY A 25 -22.17 -35.61 12.21
CA GLY A 25 -21.99 -34.87 13.46
C GLY A 25 -20.60 -34.27 13.62
N LYS A 26 -19.53 -35.00 13.28
CA LYS A 26 -18.15 -34.51 13.34
C LYS A 26 -17.83 -33.48 12.26
N VAL A 27 -18.44 -33.61 11.08
CA VAL A 27 -18.28 -32.61 10.01
C VAL A 27 -18.94 -31.30 10.40
N LEU A 28 -20.15 -31.35 10.96
CA LEU A 28 -20.83 -30.20 11.56
C LEU A 28 -19.98 -29.55 12.65
N ASP A 29 -19.41 -30.35 13.56
CA ASP A 29 -18.58 -29.83 14.65
C ASP A 29 -17.31 -29.14 14.13
N LEU A 30 -16.72 -29.64 13.03
CA LEU A 30 -15.57 -29.02 12.37
C LEU A 30 -15.96 -27.70 11.65
N VAL A 31 -17.15 -27.66 11.04
CA VAL A 31 -17.69 -26.42 10.43
C VAL A 31 -17.93 -25.35 11.49
N VAL A 32 -18.50 -25.74 12.62
CA VAL A 32 -18.86 -24.83 13.73
C VAL A 32 -17.63 -24.33 14.49
N ASN A 33 -16.64 -25.20 14.74
CA ASN A 33 -15.53 -24.86 15.63
C ASN A 33 -14.19 -24.59 14.93
N SER A 34 -14.05 -24.88 13.63
CA SER A 34 -12.73 -24.85 12.96
C SER A 34 -12.68 -24.16 11.60
N LEU A 35 -13.81 -23.98 10.90
CA LEU A 35 -13.79 -23.34 9.57
C LEU A 35 -13.84 -21.80 9.63
N TYR A 36 -14.42 -21.23 10.68
CA TYR A 36 -14.64 -19.79 10.79
C TYR A 36 -13.97 -19.24 12.04
N SER A 37 -13.23 -18.13 11.87
CA SER A 37 -12.51 -17.44 12.93
C SER A 37 -13.45 -16.54 13.74
N ASN A 38 -14.40 -15.91 13.05
CA ASN A 38 -15.33 -14.93 13.58
C ASN A 38 -16.77 -15.44 13.58
N LYS A 39 -17.46 -15.32 14.72
CA LYS A 39 -18.84 -15.78 14.87
C LYS A 39 -19.83 -14.96 14.05
N GLU A 40 -19.60 -13.66 13.89
CA GLU A 40 -20.45 -12.71 13.15
C GLU A 40 -20.72 -13.10 11.69
N ILE A 41 -19.92 -14.00 11.12
CA ILE A 41 -20.08 -14.55 9.77
C ILE A 41 -21.42 -15.25 9.58
N PHE A 42 -22.05 -15.78 10.65
CA PHE A 42 -23.36 -16.43 10.52
C PHE A 42 -24.37 -15.52 9.81
N LEU A 43 -24.36 -14.23 10.12
CA LEU A 43 -25.30 -13.28 9.56
C LEU A 43 -25.00 -13.00 8.09
N ARG A 44 -23.70 -12.90 7.72
CA ARG A 44 -23.26 -12.78 6.32
C ARG A 44 -23.76 -13.95 5.47
N GLU A 45 -23.60 -15.19 5.96
CA GLU A 45 -24.00 -16.39 5.23
C GLU A 45 -25.52 -16.47 5.05
N LEU A 46 -26.29 -16.17 6.11
CA LEU A 46 -27.76 -16.20 6.05
C LEU A 46 -28.32 -15.11 5.12
N ILE A 47 -27.78 -13.90 5.16
CA ILE A 47 -28.19 -12.82 4.25
C ILE A 47 -27.80 -13.17 2.81
N SER A 48 -26.61 -13.73 2.57
CA SER A 48 -26.19 -14.17 1.24
C SER A 48 -27.15 -15.22 0.65
N ASN A 49 -27.58 -16.21 1.46
CA ASN A 49 -28.56 -17.20 1.06
C ASN A 49 -29.94 -16.57 0.75
N GLY A 50 -30.37 -15.60 1.55
CA GLY A 50 -31.60 -14.85 1.29
C GLY A 50 -31.53 -14.06 -0.02
N SER A 51 -30.38 -13.45 -0.32
CA SER A 51 -30.13 -12.75 -1.59
C SER A 51 -30.23 -13.70 -2.78
N ASP A 52 -29.54 -14.84 -2.71
CA ASP A 52 -29.58 -15.86 -3.76
C ASP A 52 -31.01 -16.38 -3.98
N ALA A 53 -31.80 -16.56 -2.91
CA ALA A 53 -33.19 -16.99 -2.99
C ALA A 53 -34.08 -15.92 -3.69
N CYS A 54 -33.86 -14.64 -3.40
CA CYS A 54 -34.54 -13.54 -4.07
C CYS A 54 -34.18 -13.47 -5.57
N ASP A 55 -32.90 -13.63 -5.92
CA ASP A 55 -32.48 -13.62 -7.33
C ASP A 55 -33.01 -14.82 -8.11
N ARG A 56 -33.06 -16.01 -7.50
CA ARG A 56 -33.70 -17.20 -8.10
C ARG A 56 -35.18 -16.97 -8.37
N LEU A 57 -35.90 -16.34 -7.45
CA LEU A 57 -37.31 -15.99 -7.66
C LEU A 57 -37.48 -14.97 -8.78
N ARG A 58 -36.67 -13.92 -8.78
CA ARG A 58 -36.69 -12.89 -9.84
C ARG A 58 -36.49 -13.53 -11.21
N TYR A 59 -35.57 -14.50 -11.31
CA TYR A 59 -35.34 -15.25 -12.54
C TYR A 59 -36.54 -16.14 -12.91
N ALA A 60 -37.06 -16.95 -11.99
CA ALA A 60 -38.21 -17.80 -12.24
C ALA A 60 -39.45 -16.99 -12.68
N ALA A 61 -39.61 -15.77 -12.16
CA ALA A 61 -40.69 -14.87 -12.52
C ALA A 61 -40.60 -14.33 -13.96
N ILE A 62 -39.46 -14.45 -14.64
CA ILE A 62 -39.33 -14.09 -16.06
C ILE A 62 -40.20 -15.02 -16.91
N THR A 63 -40.21 -16.32 -16.58
CA THR A 63 -41.02 -17.33 -17.28
C THR A 63 -42.40 -17.49 -16.66
N GLU A 64 -42.52 -17.31 -15.34
CA GLU A 64 -43.78 -17.45 -14.60
C GLU A 64 -44.09 -16.21 -13.74
N PRO A 65 -44.60 -15.11 -14.34
CA PRO A 65 -44.84 -13.85 -13.63
C PRO A 65 -45.79 -13.93 -12.42
N ALA A 66 -46.62 -14.98 -12.37
CA ALA A 66 -47.54 -15.22 -11.25
C ALA A 66 -46.80 -15.47 -9.92
N LEU A 67 -45.56 -15.98 -9.95
CA LEU A 67 -44.80 -16.34 -8.74
C LEU A 67 -44.44 -15.15 -7.85
N ILE A 68 -44.30 -13.95 -8.45
CA ILE A 68 -43.86 -12.74 -7.74
C ILE A 68 -44.98 -11.72 -7.53
N LYS A 69 -46.12 -11.87 -8.23
CA LYS A 69 -47.17 -10.85 -8.35
C LYS A 69 -47.76 -10.37 -7.02
N GLU A 70 -47.94 -11.26 -6.06
CA GLU A 70 -48.59 -10.94 -4.77
C GLU A 70 -47.69 -10.19 -3.80
N ASP A 71 -46.37 -10.27 -3.99
CA ASP A 71 -45.38 -9.59 -3.16
C ASP A 71 -44.16 -9.27 -4.05
N PRO A 72 -44.17 -8.15 -4.80
CA PRO A 72 -43.12 -7.88 -5.78
C PRO A 72 -41.84 -7.28 -5.18
N GLU A 73 -41.88 -6.79 -3.95
CA GLU A 73 -40.78 -6.09 -3.30
C GLU A 73 -39.87 -7.07 -2.55
N LEU A 74 -38.88 -7.60 -3.25
CA LEU A 74 -37.92 -8.55 -2.66
C LEU A 74 -37.04 -7.86 -1.60
N SER A 75 -36.93 -8.48 -0.43
CA SER A 75 -36.15 -7.97 0.69
C SER A 75 -35.71 -9.09 1.64
N ILE A 76 -34.75 -8.76 2.51
CA ILE A 76 -34.28 -9.63 3.58
C ILE A 76 -34.54 -8.92 4.90
N LYS A 77 -35.34 -9.50 5.78
CA LYS A 77 -35.70 -8.93 7.08
C LYS A 77 -35.00 -9.64 8.21
N ILE A 78 -34.40 -8.87 9.12
CA ILE A 78 -33.75 -9.31 10.34
C ILE A 78 -34.61 -8.83 11.52
N SER A 79 -34.98 -9.73 12.42
CA SER A 79 -35.82 -9.40 13.58
C SER A 79 -35.24 -9.99 14.85
N VAL A 80 -35.33 -9.23 15.95
CA VAL A 80 -34.78 -9.64 17.25
C VAL A 80 -35.87 -9.80 18.30
N ASN A 81 -35.91 -10.96 18.95
CA ASN A 81 -36.74 -11.20 20.13
C ASN A 81 -35.86 -11.38 21.37
N LYS A 82 -35.63 -10.27 22.09
CA LYS A 82 -34.81 -10.26 23.32
C LYS A 82 -35.37 -11.19 24.41
N LYS A 83 -36.69 -11.33 24.52
CA LYS A 83 -37.33 -12.19 25.54
C LYS A 83 -37.17 -13.67 25.20
N GLY A 84 -37.36 -14.04 23.93
CA GLY A 84 -37.18 -15.40 23.42
C GLY A 84 -35.71 -15.80 23.19
N ARG A 85 -34.79 -14.83 23.25
CA ARG A 85 -33.37 -14.96 22.84
C ARG A 85 -33.25 -15.49 21.40
N THR A 86 -34.08 -14.98 20.50
CA THR A 86 -34.05 -15.37 19.09
C THR A 86 -33.70 -14.22 18.17
N ILE A 87 -33.01 -14.56 17.09
CA ILE A 87 -32.83 -13.74 15.90
C ILE A 87 -33.50 -14.48 14.75
N THR A 88 -34.24 -13.76 13.92
CA THR A 88 -34.85 -14.32 12.72
C THR A 88 -34.31 -13.59 11.50
N VAL A 89 -33.77 -14.34 10.53
CA VAL A 89 -33.44 -13.85 9.20
C VAL A 89 -34.46 -14.41 8.22
N ALA A 90 -35.18 -13.54 7.54
CA ALA A 90 -36.30 -13.87 6.68
C ALA A 90 -36.13 -13.27 5.28
N ASP A 91 -36.26 -14.08 4.24
CA ASP A 91 -36.37 -13.61 2.86
C ASP A 91 -37.76 -13.92 2.30
N ASN A 92 -38.21 -13.12 1.32
CA ASN A 92 -39.42 -13.39 0.52
C ASN A 92 -39.08 -13.91 -0.89
N GLY A 93 -37.96 -14.64 -1.00
CA GLY A 93 -37.46 -15.25 -2.22
C GLY A 93 -38.18 -16.55 -2.61
N ILE A 94 -37.49 -17.41 -3.36
CA ILE A 94 -38.10 -18.60 -4.01
C ILE A 94 -38.61 -19.64 -3.01
N GLY A 95 -38.02 -19.73 -1.81
CA GLY A 95 -38.34 -20.74 -0.81
C GLY A 95 -37.89 -22.16 -1.17
N MET A 96 -38.23 -23.12 -0.32
CA MET A 96 -37.86 -24.53 -0.42
C MET A 96 -39.08 -25.42 -0.24
N SER A 97 -39.19 -26.47 -1.05
CA SER A 97 -40.14 -27.57 -0.88
C SER A 97 -39.68 -28.54 0.20
N HIS A 98 -40.50 -29.55 0.50
CA HIS A 98 -40.13 -30.66 1.39
C HIS A 98 -38.80 -31.31 0.98
N ASP A 99 -38.66 -31.64 -0.30
CA ASP A 99 -37.50 -32.35 -0.82
C ASP A 99 -36.27 -31.42 -0.85
N ASP A 100 -36.47 -30.14 -1.17
CA ASP A 100 -35.40 -29.14 -1.08
C ASP A 100 -34.83 -29.02 0.34
N LEU A 101 -35.68 -29.09 1.38
CA LEU A 101 -35.23 -29.03 2.78
C LEU A 101 -34.40 -30.26 3.17
N ILE A 102 -34.79 -31.45 2.69
CA ILE A 102 -34.02 -32.68 2.92
C ILE A 102 -32.69 -32.63 2.17
N GLU A 103 -32.74 -32.26 0.90
CA GLU A 103 -31.58 -32.35 0.03
C GLU A 103 -30.57 -31.23 0.26
N ASN A 104 -31.02 -29.99 0.47
CA ASN A 104 -30.13 -28.83 0.57
C ASN A 104 -29.73 -28.49 2.01
N LEU A 105 -30.63 -28.65 3.00
CA LEU A 105 -30.30 -28.40 4.42
C LEU A 105 -29.96 -29.68 5.19
N GLY A 106 -30.46 -30.83 4.75
CA GLY A 106 -30.16 -32.12 5.36
C GLY A 106 -28.86 -32.77 4.88
N THR A 107 -28.26 -32.29 3.79
CA THR A 107 -27.01 -32.82 3.24
C THR A 107 -25.89 -31.78 3.31
N ILE A 108 -24.83 -32.08 4.06
CA ILE A 108 -23.65 -31.21 4.16
C ILE A 108 -22.89 -31.21 2.82
N ALA A 109 -22.39 -30.04 2.42
CA ALA A 109 -21.63 -29.81 1.19
C ALA A 109 -22.46 -30.00 -0.11
N ARG A 110 -23.78 -29.84 -0.02
CA ARG A 110 -24.69 -29.75 -1.16
C ARG A 110 -25.28 -28.35 -1.24
N SER A 111 -25.18 -27.70 -2.40
CA SER A 111 -25.74 -26.36 -2.63
C SER A 111 -26.77 -26.40 -3.75
N GLY A 112 -28.03 -26.13 -3.41
CA GLY A 112 -29.09 -25.94 -4.40
C GLY A 112 -28.84 -24.75 -5.32
N THR A 113 -28.09 -23.74 -4.86
CA THR A 113 -27.64 -22.60 -5.66
C THR A 113 -26.64 -23.05 -6.73
N ALA A 114 -25.68 -23.91 -6.40
CA ALA A 114 -24.73 -24.46 -7.37
C ALA A 114 -25.44 -25.35 -8.41
N ALA A 115 -26.34 -26.23 -7.98
CA ALA A 115 -27.13 -27.07 -8.88
C ALA A 115 -27.99 -26.23 -9.85
N PHE A 116 -28.58 -25.15 -9.36
CA PHE A 116 -29.35 -24.23 -10.21
C PHE A 116 -28.48 -23.54 -11.26
N VAL A 117 -27.23 -23.16 -10.95
CA VAL A 117 -26.30 -22.60 -11.93
C VAL A 117 -25.93 -23.61 -13.02
N GLU A 118 -25.78 -24.89 -12.67
CA GLU A 118 -25.50 -25.96 -13.65
C GLU A 118 -26.66 -26.20 -14.62
N GLU A 119 -27.90 -25.95 -14.19
CA GLU A 119 -29.10 -26.05 -15.04
C GLU A 119 -29.26 -24.87 -16.02
N LEU A 120 -28.57 -23.75 -15.79
CA LEU A 120 -28.61 -22.58 -16.68
C LEU A 120 -27.67 -22.80 -17.90
N THR A 121 -28.20 -22.61 -19.12
CA THR A 121 -27.43 -22.70 -20.36
C THR A 121 -27.39 -21.39 -21.14
N GLY A 122 -26.28 -21.08 -21.80
CA GLY A 122 -26.17 -19.94 -22.75
C GLY A 122 -25.96 -18.59 -22.07
N ASP A 123 -26.46 -17.51 -22.69
CA ASP A 123 -26.32 -16.14 -22.16
C ASP A 123 -27.06 -15.93 -20.82
N SER A 124 -28.05 -16.77 -20.52
CA SER A 124 -28.84 -16.75 -19.27
C SER A 124 -28.01 -17.01 -18.00
N ALA A 125 -26.88 -17.71 -18.11
CA ALA A 125 -25.99 -17.97 -16.99
C ALA A 125 -25.09 -16.76 -16.63
N LYS A 126 -24.85 -15.84 -17.58
CA LYS A 126 -23.94 -14.70 -17.40
C LYS A 126 -24.56 -13.55 -16.61
N ASP A 127 -25.89 -13.41 -16.66
CA ASP A 127 -26.61 -12.33 -15.97
C ASP A 127 -26.93 -12.67 -14.49
N MET A 128 -26.69 -13.92 -14.06
CA MET A 128 -26.94 -14.35 -12.68
C MET A 128 -25.67 -14.39 -11.84
N THR A 129 -25.60 -13.52 -10.84
CA THR A 129 -24.50 -13.43 -9.87
C THR A 129 -24.88 -14.06 -8.55
N LEU A 130 -24.84 -15.40 -8.48
CA LEU A 130 -25.13 -16.15 -7.24
C LEU A 130 -23.88 -16.34 -6.37
N ILE A 131 -24.06 -16.22 -5.06
CA ILE A 131 -22.99 -16.14 -4.04
C ILE A 131 -22.66 -17.53 -3.46
N GLY A 132 -23.66 -18.32 -3.09
CA GLY A 132 -23.52 -19.59 -2.38
C GLY A 132 -23.10 -20.73 -3.31
N GLN A 133 -21.96 -21.37 -3.03
CA GLN A 133 -21.43 -22.47 -3.87
C GLN A 133 -21.03 -23.73 -3.07
N PHE A 134 -20.68 -23.60 -1.79
CA PHE A 134 -20.06 -24.68 -1.02
C PHE A 134 -21.05 -25.60 -0.29
N GLY A 135 -22.29 -25.15 -0.03
CA GLY A 135 -23.29 -25.96 0.68
C GLY A 135 -22.97 -26.19 2.17
N VAL A 136 -22.19 -25.29 2.79
CA VAL A 136 -21.86 -25.35 4.23
C VAL A 136 -22.19 -24.07 5.00
N GLY A 137 -22.44 -22.95 4.31
CA GLY A 137 -22.66 -21.64 4.91
C GLY A 137 -23.83 -21.59 5.89
N PHE A 138 -24.92 -22.30 5.62
CA PHE A 138 -26.08 -22.40 6.52
C PHE A 138 -25.71 -22.89 7.94
N TYR A 139 -24.79 -23.85 8.04
CA TYR A 139 -24.43 -24.43 9.34
C TYR A 139 -23.60 -23.49 10.22
N SER A 140 -23.09 -22.38 9.69
CA SER A 140 -22.50 -21.30 10.51
C SER A 140 -23.50 -20.74 11.54
N ALA A 141 -24.82 -20.89 11.31
CA ALA A 141 -25.84 -20.55 12.29
C ALA A 141 -25.64 -21.26 13.66
N PHE A 142 -25.12 -22.49 13.65
CA PHE A 142 -24.85 -23.26 14.88
C PHE A 142 -23.64 -22.76 15.67
N MET A 143 -22.84 -21.82 15.13
CA MET A 143 -21.78 -21.13 15.89
C MET A 143 -22.36 -20.26 17.00
N VAL A 144 -23.56 -19.73 16.79
CA VAL A 144 -24.23 -18.80 17.72
C VAL A 144 -25.54 -19.32 18.28
N ALA A 145 -26.10 -20.39 17.71
CA ALA A 145 -27.37 -20.99 18.11
C ALA A 145 -27.22 -22.44 18.60
N ASP A 146 -27.99 -22.81 19.64
CA ASP A 146 -28.14 -24.19 20.10
C ASP A 146 -29.25 -24.93 19.31
N LYS A 147 -30.14 -24.17 18.67
CA LYS A 147 -31.26 -24.70 17.92
C LYS A 147 -31.61 -23.75 16.78
N VAL A 148 -31.82 -24.31 15.58
CA VAL A 148 -32.23 -23.58 14.38
C VAL A 148 -33.55 -24.14 13.90
N THR A 149 -34.51 -23.24 13.66
CA THR A 149 -35.81 -23.55 13.06
C THR A 149 -35.90 -22.84 11.73
N VAL A 150 -36.15 -23.58 10.65
CA VAL A 150 -36.33 -23.05 9.31
C VAL A 150 -37.77 -23.30 8.88
N ILE A 151 -38.49 -22.24 8.56
CA ILE A 151 -39.84 -22.30 7.99
C ILE A 151 -39.75 -21.83 6.55
N SER A 152 -40.07 -22.68 5.58
CA SER A 152 -39.99 -22.32 4.17
C SER A 152 -41.27 -22.67 3.42
N SER A 153 -41.62 -21.82 2.46
CA SER A 153 -42.75 -22.01 1.55
C SER A 153 -42.30 -21.66 0.13
N LYS A 154 -42.26 -22.67 -0.74
CA LYS A 154 -41.80 -22.49 -2.12
C LYS A 154 -42.83 -21.73 -2.94
N ALA A 155 -42.37 -20.77 -3.75
CA ALA A 155 -43.25 -20.04 -4.65
C ALA A 155 -43.99 -21.01 -5.58
N GLY A 156 -45.31 -20.84 -5.68
CA GLY A 156 -46.18 -21.73 -6.45
C GLY A 156 -46.73 -22.94 -5.69
N GLU A 157 -46.23 -23.23 -4.49
CA GLU A 157 -46.75 -24.30 -3.63
C GLU A 157 -47.70 -23.76 -2.53
N LYS A 158 -48.63 -24.60 -2.06
CA LYS A 158 -49.62 -24.25 -1.02
C LYS A 158 -49.24 -24.72 0.38
N THR A 159 -48.32 -25.68 0.46
CA THR A 159 -47.90 -26.29 1.72
C THR A 159 -46.56 -25.71 2.11
N SER A 160 -46.45 -25.31 3.36
CA SER A 160 -45.20 -24.83 3.93
C SER A 160 -44.63 -25.90 4.85
N TRP A 161 -43.33 -25.83 5.10
CA TRP A 161 -42.62 -26.85 5.86
C TRP A 161 -41.76 -26.23 6.94
N GLN A 162 -41.75 -26.85 8.11
CA GLN A 162 -40.86 -26.51 9.21
C GLN A 162 -39.77 -27.56 9.33
N TRP A 163 -38.52 -27.16 9.12
CA TRP A 163 -37.33 -27.92 9.43
C TRP A 163 -36.75 -27.45 10.78
N GLN A 164 -36.29 -28.38 11.61
CA GLN A 164 -35.72 -28.05 12.92
C GLN A 164 -34.55 -28.96 13.29
N SER A 165 -33.48 -28.39 13.83
CA SER A 165 -32.30 -29.13 14.28
C SER A 165 -31.58 -28.44 15.44
N GLU A 166 -30.91 -29.24 16.27
CA GLU A 166 -30.02 -28.82 17.36
C GLU A 166 -28.53 -28.92 16.97
N GLY A 167 -28.22 -29.22 15.70
CA GLY A 167 -26.84 -29.36 15.22
C GLY A 167 -26.13 -30.65 15.64
N SER A 168 -26.84 -31.57 16.29
CA SER A 168 -26.33 -32.85 16.81
C SER A 168 -26.35 -34.01 15.80
N GLY A 169 -26.55 -33.71 14.51
CA GLY A 169 -26.53 -34.70 13.41
C GLY A 169 -27.90 -35.24 12.99
N ALA A 170 -29.00 -34.71 13.53
CA ALA A 170 -30.37 -35.05 13.11
C ALA A 170 -31.25 -33.78 12.96
N PHE A 171 -32.34 -33.91 12.21
CA PHE A 171 -33.35 -32.88 12.02
C PHE A 171 -34.74 -33.48 11.85
N THR A 172 -35.77 -32.66 12.03
CA THR A 172 -37.18 -33.04 11.80
C THR A 172 -37.83 -32.12 10.76
N ILE A 173 -38.74 -32.66 9.95
CA ILE A 173 -39.56 -31.88 9.02
C ILE A 173 -41.04 -32.10 9.34
N THR A 174 -41.80 -31.01 9.46
CA THR A 174 -43.24 -31.05 9.76
C THR A 174 -44.00 -30.16 8.78
N PRO A 175 -45.12 -30.62 8.19
CA PRO A 175 -45.98 -29.76 7.37
C PRO A 175 -46.66 -28.71 8.24
N ILE A 176 -46.67 -27.47 7.77
CA ILE A 176 -47.34 -26.34 8.41
C ILE A 176 -48.12 -25.53 7.36
N GLN A 177 -49.01 -24.65 7.80
CA GLN A 177 -49.72 -23.73 6.93
C GLN A 177 -49.20 -22.31 7.14
N ARG A 178 -48.71 -21.68 6.08
CA ARG A 178 -48.31 -20.28 6.07
C ARG A 178 -48.73 -19.65 4.73
N GLU A 179 -49.10 -18.38 4.77
CA GLU A 179 -49.58 -17.66 3.58
C GLU A 179 -48.43 -17.11 2.71
N ASN A 180 -47.31 -16.72 3.31
CA ASN A 180 -46.23 -16.04 2.60
C ASN A 180 -45.13 -17.01 2.13
N ARG A 181 -44.64 -16.79 0.91
CA ARG A 181 -43.49 -17.49 0.32
C ARG A 181 -42.16 -17.08 0.95
N GLY A 182 -41.09 -17.80 0.58
CA GLY A 182 -39.72 -17.52 1.03
C GLY A 182 -39.34 -18.35 2.25
N THR A 183 -38.29 -17.93 2.96
CA THR A 183 -37.72 -18.70 4.08
C THR A 183 -37.52 -17.82 5.32
N HIS A 184 -37.89 -18.36 6.48
CA HIS A 184 -37.64 -17.78 7.80
C HIS A 184 -36.70 -18.69 8.57
N ILE A 185 -35.54 -18.17 8.96
CA ILE A 185 -34.53 -18.88 9.73
C ILE A 185 -34.48 -18.26 11.12
N GLU A 186 -35.05 -18.95 12.11
CA GLU A 186 -35.00 -18.55 13.52
C GLU A 186 -33.85 -19.26 14.23
N LEU A 187 -32.99 -18.47 14.85
CA LEU A 187 -31.83 -18.90 15.62
C LEU A 187 -32.13 -18.72 17.10
N HIS A 188 -32.17 -19.82 17.87
CA HIS A 188 -32.19 -19.78 19.33
C HIS A 188 -30.77 -19.65 19.84
N LEU A 189 -30.40 -18.44 20.28
CA LEU A 189 -29.02 -18.11 20.62
C LEU A 189 -28.55 -18.85 21.87
N ARG A 190 -27.31 -19.32 21.82
CA ARG A 190 -26.64 -19.96 22.97
C ARG A 190 -26.50 -18.97 24.13
N LYS A 191 -26.25 -19.50 25.33
CA LYS A 191 -25.82 -18.66 26.46
C LYS A 191 -24.44 -18.06 26.14
N GLY A 192 -24.29 -16.74 26.31
CA GLY A 192 -23.06 -16.00 25.97
C GLY A 192 -23.16 -15.16 24.69
N GLU A 193 -24.02 -15.54 23.76
CA GLU A 193 -24.13 -14.89 22.43
C GLU A 193 -25.15 -13.73 22.41
N SER A 194 -25.36 -13.07 23.55
CA SER A 194 -26.37 -12.02 23.68
C SER A 194 -26.01 -10.72 22.97
N GLU A 195 -24.75 -10.55 22.54
CA GLU A 195 -24.34 -9.40 21.72
C GLU A 195 -25.14 -9.30 20.41
N PHE A 196 -25.53 -10.44 19.82
CA PHE A 196 -26.29 -10.45 18.57
C PHE A 196 -27.78 -10.10 18.77
N LEU A 197 -28.24 -9.93 20.02
CA LEU A 197 -29.55 -9.36 20.33
C LEU A 197 -29.54 -7.82 20.35
N ASP A 198 -28.37 -7.19 20.15
CA ASP A 198 -28.23 -5.75 20.03
C ASP A 198 -28.38 -5.31 18.56
N THR A 199 -29.32 -4.41 18.30
CA THR A 199 -29.61 -3.91 16.95
C THR A 199 -28.46 -3.11 16.38
N GLU A 200 -27.70 -2.38 17.20
CA GLU A 200 -26.53 -1.63 16.72
C GLU A 200 -25.39 -2.56 16.32
N ARG A 201 -25.21 -3.67 17.06
CA ARG A 201 -24.26 -4.72 16.67
C ARG A 201 -24.64 -5.35 15.35
N LEU A 202 -25.92 -5.69 15.15
CA LEU A 202 -26.41 -6.24 13.88
C LEU A 202 -26.24 -5.26 12.72
N ARG A 203 -26.53 -3.97 12.93
CA ARG A 203 -26.31 -2.91 11.95
C ARG A 203 -24.85 -2.87 11.52
N HIS A 204 -23.93 -2.85 12.47
CA HIS A 204 -22.49 -2.85 12.17
C HIS A 204 -22.06 -4.08 11.36
N ILE A 205 -22.55 -5.27 11.71
CA ILE A 205 -22.25 -6.50 10.97
C ILE A 205 -22.78 -6.40 9.53
N VAL A 206 -24.01 -5.95 9.33
CA VAL A 206 -24.59 -5.78 7.98
C VAL A 206 -23.84 -4.74 7.17
N THR A 207 -23.52 -3.58 7.73
CA THR A 207 -22.72 -2.55 7.04
C THR A 207 -21.31 -3.04 6.69
N THR A 208 -20.75 -3.96 7.49
CA THR A 208 -19.42 -4.51 7.23
C THR A 208 -19.44 -5.55 6.10
N TYR A 209 -20.37 -6.49 6.15
CA TYR A 209 -20.33 -7.69 5.30
C TYR A 209 -21.32 -7.68 4.12
N SER A 210 -22.36 -6.86 4.20
CA SER A 210 -23.56 -6.99 3.35
C SER A 210 -24.11 -5.64 2.86
N ASP A 211 -23.38 -4.54 3.04
CA ASP A 211 -23.87 -3.19 2.69
C ASP A 211 -24.27 -3.04 1.22
N HIS A 212 -23.58 -3.77 0.34
CA HIS A 212 -23.72 -3.66 -1.11
C HIS A 212 -24.51 -4.82 -1.74
N ILE A 213 -25.19 -5.63 -0.92
CA ILE A 213 -26.16 -6.62 -1.42
C ILE A 213 -27.32 -5.87 -2.10
N ALA A 214 -27.73 -6.36 -3.27
CA ALA A 214 -28.66 -5.65 -4.14
C ALA A 214 -30.09 -5.56 -3.58
N HIS A 215 -30.50 -6.52 -2.75
CA HIS A 215 -31.82 -6.51 -2.11
C HIS A 215 -31.76 -5.71 -0.80
N PRO A 216 -32.80 -4.92 -0.47
CA PRO A 216 -32.89 -4.23 0.82
C PRO A 216 -32.78 -5.19 2.00
N ILE A 217 -31.90 -4.87 2.93
CA ILE A 217 -31.74 -5.55 4.22
C ILE A 217 -32.40 -4.69 5.27
N GLN A 218 -33.43 -5.24 5.88
CA GLN A 218 -34.38 -4.57 6.74
C GLN A 218 -34.22 -5.04 8.19
N LEU A 219 -34.08 -4.14 9.16
CA LEU A 219 -33.95 -4.46 10.58
C LEU A 219 -35.19 -4.05 11.37
N ASP A 220 -35.68 -4.95 12.19
CA ASP A 220 -36.84 -4.78 13.08
C ASP A 220 -36.42 -5.09 14.52
N GLY A 221 -36.39 -4.08 15.40
CA GLY A 221 -35.82 -4.28 16.73
C GLY A 221 -35.94 -3.17 17.78
N THR A 222 -36.74 -2.12 17.59
CA THR A 222 -36.76 -0.97 18.51
C THR A 222 -38.05 -0.78 19.32
N GLY A 223 -39.10 -1.58 19.11
CA GLY A 223 -40.37 -1.38 19.83
C GLY A 223 -41.05 -0.03 19.55
N VAL A 224 -40.57 0.70 18.54
CA VAL A 224 -41.18 1.89 17.95
C VAL A 224 -41.46 1.53 16.49
N GLU A 225 -42.65 1.85 15.99
CA GLU A 225 -43.12 1.45 14.66
C GLU A 225 -42.12 1.80 13.56
N GLY A 226 -41.62 0.78 12.85
CA GLY A 226 -40.89 0.93 11.60
C GLY A 226 -39.84 -0.16 11.39
N THR A 227 -39.83 -0.77 10.20
CA THR A 227 -38.71 -1.58 9.72
C THR A 227 -37.75 -0.64 8.99
N GLU A 228 -36.45 -0.69 9.31
CA GLU A 228 -35.43 0.21 8.74
C GLU A 228 -34.54 -0.53 7.74
N THR A 229 -34.31 0.03 6.55
CA THR A 229 -33.30 -0.48 5.63
C THR A 229 -31.91 -0.07 6.10
N ILE A 230 -31.03 -1.04 6.34
CA ILE A 230 -29.73 -0.84 6.99
C ILE A 230 -28.52 -1.04 6.07
N ASN A 231 -28.76 -1.39 4.80
CA ASN A 231 -27.74 -1.45 3.75
C ASN A 231 -27.94 -0.32 2.73
N SER A 232 -26.85 0.15 2.13
CA SER A 232 -26.91 1.18 1.08
C SER A 232 -27.53 0.68 -0.23
N ALA A 233 -27.52 -0.65 -0.47
CA ALA A 233 -28.03 -1.34 -1.66
C ALA A 233 -27.46 -0.85 -3.01
N ALA A 234 -26.46 0.04 -2.97
CA ALA A 234 -25.86 0.66 -4.14
C ALA A 234 -24.38 0.26 -4.22
N ALA A 235 -24.10 -0.84 -4.93
CA ALA A 235 -22.75 -1.15 -5.39
C ALA A 235 -22.35 -0.11 -6.45
N LEU A 236 -21.87 1.07 -6.04
CA LEU A 236 -21.62 2.19 -6.95
C LEU A 236 -20.72 1.80 -8.13
N TRP A 237 -19.75 0.92 -7.88
CA TRP A 237 -18.83 0.41 -8.89
C TRP A 237 -19.49 -0.49 -9.96
N THR A 238 -20.69 -1.01 -9.74
CA THR A 238 -21.38 -1.82 -10.76
C THR A 238 -22.13 -0.96 -11.76
N ARG A 239 -22.33 0.33 -11.48
CA ARG A 239 -23.03 1.26 -12.36
C ARG A 239 -22.11 1.76 -13.49
N PRO A 240 -22.64 1.99 -14.70
CA PRO A 240 -21.85 2.61 -15.76
C PRO A 240 -21.33 3.99 -15.34
N LYS A 241 -20.04 4.28 -15.62
CA LYS A 241 -19.39 5.53 -15.18
C LYS A 241 -20.15 6.80 -15.56
N ARG A 242 -20.82 6.80 -16.71
CA ARG A 242 -21.61 7.93 -17.24
C ARG A 242 -22.84 8.25 -16.39
N ASP A 243 -23.31 7.30 -15.61
CA ASP A 243 -24.50 7.41 -14.79
C ASP A 243 -24.15 7.76 -13.34
N ILE A 244 -22.87 8.00 -13.02
CA ILE A 244 -22.37 8.30 -11.67
C ILE A 244 -21.85 9.75 -11.64
N SER A 245 -22.38 10.57 -10.73
CA SER A 245 -21.92 11.94 -10.55
C SER A 245 -20.61 12.01 -9.75
N GLY A 246 -19.91 13.15 -9.83
CA GLY A 246 -18.74 13.42 -8.99
C GLY A 246 -19.05 13.33 -7.49
N ASP A 247 -20.18 13.88 -7.07
CA ASP A 247 -20.63 13.82 -5.67
C ASP A 247 -20.89 12.38 -5.19
N GLN A 248 -21.47 11.53 -6.05
CA GLN A 248 -21.64 10.12 -5.72
C GLN A 248 -20.31 9.38 -5.52
N TYR A 249 -19.30 9.67 -6.34
CA TYR A 249 -17.95 9.12 -6.12
C TYR A 249 -17.34 9.63 -4.82
N LYS A 250 -17.53 10.90 -4.51
CA LYS A 250 -17.00 11.55 -3.30
C LYS A 250 -17.64 10.97 -2.03
N GLU A 251 -18.97 10.84 -2.00
CA GLU A 251 -19.68 10.22 -0.88
C GLU A 251 -19.22 8.78 -0.65
N PHE A 252 -19.08 8.01 -1.74
CA PHE A 252 -18.55 6.66 -1.66
C PHE A 252 -17.10 6.62 -1.16
N TYR A 253 -16.26 7.56 -1.61
CA TYR A 253 -14.89 7.70 -1.13
C TYR A 253 -14.83 7.99 0.37
N HIS A 254 -15.62 8.95 0.88
CA HIS A 254 -15.71 9.26 2.31
C HIS A 254 -16.10 8.04 3.14
N HIS A 255 -17.06 7.26 2.64
CA HIS A 255 -17.51 6.05 3.28
C HIS A 255 -16.42 4.97 3.32
N VAL A 256 -15.77 4.67 2.20
CA VAL A 256 -14.80 3.56 2.11
C VAL A 256 -13.44 3.89 2.72
N ALA A 257 -13.00 5.15 2.62
CA ALA A 257 -11.69 5.60 3.09
C ALA A 257 -11.71 6.13 4.53
N HIS A 258 -12.90 6.35 5.11
CA HIS A 258 -13.10 7.03 6.40
C HIS A 258 -12.37 8.38 6.47
N SER A 259 -12.39 9.10 5.34
CA SER A 259 -11.74 10.41 5.20
C SER A 259 -12.76 11.49 4.87
N PHE A 260 -12.44 12.73 5.24
CA PHE A 260 -13.26 13.91 4.98
C PHE A 260 -12.71 14.77 3.83
N ASP A 261 -11.56 14.42 3.28
CA ASP A 261 -10.94 15.12 2.14
C ASP A 261 -11.55 14.71 0.80
N GLU A 262 -11.03 15.22 -0.30
CA GLU A 262 -11.47 14.84 -1.65
C GLU A 262 -10.53 13.79 -2.25
N PRO A 263 -11.02 12.91 -3.15
CA PRO A 263 -10.13 12.07 -3.94
C PRO A 263 -9.36 12.92 -4.96
N TRP A 264 -8.04 12.95 -4.86
CA TRP A 264 -7.15 13.54 -5.88
C TRP A 264 -7.24 12.81 -7.22
N LEU A 265 -7.41 11.48 -7.16
CA LEU A 265 -7.68 10.63 -8.31
C LEU A 265 -8.80 9.65 -8.00
N THR A 266 -9.76 9.54 -8.93
CA THR A 266 -10.77 8.49 -8.96
C THR A 266 -10.53 7.59 -10.16
N LEU A 267 -10.31 6.31 -9.89
CA LEU A 267 -10.07 5.28 -10.89
C LEU A 267 -11.18 4.22 -10.81
N HIS A 268 -12.18 4.36 -11.67
CA HIS A 268 -13.23 3.36 -11.83
C HIS A 268 -12.94 2.58 -13.11
N ASN A 269 -12.84 1.25 -13.09
CA ASN A 269 -12.62 0.44 -14.29
C ASN A 269 -13.16 -0.99 -14.13
N LYS A 270 -13.71 -1.54 -15.22
CA LYS A 270 -14.04 -2.97 -15.35
C LYS A 270 -13.00 -3.63 -16.25
N ALA A 271 -12.41 -4.72 -15.79
CA ALA A 271 -11.54 -5.61 -16.57
C ALA A 271 -12.37 -6.82 -17.01
N GLU A 272 -12.29 -7.16 -18.29
CA GLU A 272 -13.03 -8.26 -18.92
C GLU A 272 -12.03 -9.21 -19.61
N GLY A 273 -12.37 -10.49 -19.74
CA GLY A 273 -11.56 -11.49 -20.43
C GLY A 273 -11.05 -12.61 -19.52
N ARG A 274 -9.72 -12.77 -19.39
CA ARG A 274 -9.15 -13.89 -18.62
C ARG A 274 -9.41 -13.78 -17.11
N LEU A 275 -9.61 -12.55 -16.61
CA LEU A 275 -9.99 -12.25 -15.24
C LEU A 275 -11.03 -11.14 -15.28
N GLU A 276 -12.20 -11.41 -14.73
CA GLU A 276 -13.28 -10.44 -14.60
C GLU A 276 -13.29 -9.83 -13.20
N TYR A 277 -13.08 -8.51 -13.16
CA TYR A 277 -13.18 -7.74 -11.93
C TYR A 277 -13.46 -6.27 -12.23
N THR A 278 -14.11 -5.60 -11.29
CA THR A 278 -14.29 -4.16 -11.27
C THR A 278 -13.45 -3.55 -10.16
N ASN A 279 -12.81 -2.42 -10.41
CA ASN A 279 -12.14 -1.63 -9.39
C ASN A 279 -12.70 -0.23 -9.35
N LEU A 280 -12.88 0.28 -8.13
CA LEU A 280 -13.16 1.67 -7.85
C LEU A 280 -12.15 2.11 -6.79
N LEU A 281 -11.04 2.66 -7.26
CA LEU A 281 -9.91 3.08 -6.45
C LEU A 281 -9.85 4.61 -6.36
N PHE A 282 -9.28 5.07 -5.26
CA PHE A 282 -9.08 6.47 -4.95
C PHE A 282 -7.66 6.71 -4.45
N ILE A 283 -7.13 7.89 -4.76
CA ILE A 283 -5.96 8.46 -4.10
C ILE A 283 -6.44 9.68 -3.32
N PRO A 284 -6.22 9.75 -1.99
CA PRO A 284 -6.59 10.91 -1.18
C PRO A 284 -5.84 12.17 -1.63
N THR A 285 -6.42 13.34 -1.38
CA THR A 285 -5.70 14.62 -1.53
C THR A 285 -4.80 14.88 -0.32
N SER A 286 -5.23 14.44 0.87
CA SER A 286 -4.52 14.68 2.12
C SER A 286 -3.60 13.53 2.47
N LYS A 287 -2.38 13.85 2.91
CA LYS A 287 -1.45 12.89 3.48
C LYS A 287 -1.97 12.39 4.84
N PRO A 288 -2.21 11.08 5.01
CA PRO A 288 -2.64 10.53 6.29
C PRO A 288 -1.47 10.50 7.28
N TYR A 289 -1.76 10.72 8.57
CA TYR A 289 -0.73 10.84 9.62
C TYR A 289 0.15 9.60 9.78
N ASP A 290 -0.43 8.42 9.56
CA ASP A 290 0.23 7.13 9.68
C ASP A 290 0.98 6.72 8.41
N LEU A 291 1.04 7.55 7.36
CA LEU A 291 1.57 7.16 6.03
C LEU A 291 2.95 6.49 6.09
N PHE A 292 3.84 6.93 6.99
CA PHE A 292 5.20 6.41 7.11
C PHE A 292 5.36 5.29 8.15
N ASP A 293 4.27 4.82 8.78
CA ASP A 293 4.31 3.64 9.63
C ASP A 293 4.58 2.38 8.77
N PRO A 294 5.66 1.62 9.01
CA PRO A 294 5.97 0.40 8.27
C PRO A 294 4.88 -0.68 8.37
N ALA A 295 4.07 -0.67 9.43
CA ALA A 295 2.97 -1.62 9.61
C ALA A 295 1.70 -1.23 8.84
N ARG A 296 1.69 -0.04 8.21
CA ARG A 296 0.51 0.49 7.54
C ARG A 296 0.17 -0.30 6.28
N LYS A 297 -1.06 -0.80 6.25
CA LYS A 297 -1.65 -1.51 5.11
C LYS A 297 -2.26 -0.52 4.13
N HIS A 298 -2.44 -0.97 2.88
CA HIS A 298 -3.30 -0.26 1.94
C HIS A 298 -4.77 -0.33 2.39
N GLY A 299 -5.61 0.59 1.91
CA GLY A 299 -7.05 0.59 2.24
C GLY A 299 -7.94 0.11 1.09
N VAL A 300 -7.43 -0.81 0.25
CA VAL A 300 -8.21 -1.46 -0.80
C VAL A 300 -8.91 -2.70 -0.24
N LYS A 301 -10.24 -2.67 -0.26
CA LYS A 301 -11.11 -3.76 0.18
C LYS A 301 -11.39 -4.72 -0.97
N LEU A 302 -11.37 -6.02 -0.69
CA LEU A 302 -11.68 -7.06 -1.66
C LEU A 302 -13.12 -7.55 -1.49
N TYR A 303 -13.82 -7.56 -2.61
CA TYR A 303 -15.15 -8.10 -2.77
C TYR A 303 -15.10 -9.23 -3.80
N VAL A 304 -16.00 -10.20 -3.63
CA VAL A 304 -16.26 -11.21 -4.64
C VAL A 304 -17.76 -11.28 -4.85
N LYS A 305 -18.21 -11.04 -6.08
CA LYS A 305 -19.63 -10.95 -6.41
C LYS A 305 -20.38 -10.01 -5.45
N ARG A 306 -19.79 -8.83 -5.19
CA ARG A 306 -20.33 -7.77 -4.31
C ARG A 306 -20.39 -8.13 -2.81
N VAL A 307 -19.89 -9.29 -2.42
CA VAL A 307 -19.78 -9.69 -1.01
C VAL A 307 -18.41 -9.31 -0.48
N PHE A 308 -18.36 -8.60 0.64
CA PHE A 308 -17.11 -8.24 1.28
C PHE A 308 -16.37 -9.50 1.74
N ILE A 309 -15.11 -9.60 1.35
CA ILE A 309 -14.22 -10.72 1.71
C ILE A 309 -13.25 -10.30 2.79
N THR A 310 -12.45 -9.27 2.51
CA THR A 310 -11.46 -8.78 3.47
C THR A 310 -10.95 -7.39 3.06
N ASP A 311 -10.55 -6.59 4.04
CA ASP A 311 -9.75 -5.37 3.87
C ASP A 311 -8.27 -5.60 4.20
N ASP A 312 -7.90 -6.83 4.56
CA ASP A 312 -6.53 -7.26 4.91
C ASP A 312 -5.89 -8.15 3.83
N CYS A 313 -6.05 -7.77 2.55
CA CYS A 313 -5.43 -8.50 1.44
C CYS A 313 -4.16 -7.80 0.95
N GLN A 314 -3.07 -7.87 1.72
CA GLN A 314 -1.77 -7.23 1.39
C GLN A 314 -1.23 -7.59 -0.01
N GLU A 315 -1.65 -8.73 -0.57
CA GLU A 315 -1.26 -9.15 -1.91
C GLU A 315 -1.94 -8.37 -3.04
N LEU A 316 -2.96 -7.53 -2.78
CA LEU A 316 -3.63 -6.73 -3.80
C LEU A 316 -2.85 -5.49 -4.21
N MET A 317 -2.03 -4.94 -3.31
CA MET A 317 -1.32 -3.69 -3.53
C MET A 317 0.00 -3.70 -2.77
N PRO A 318 1.12 -3.28 -3.38
CA PRO A 318 2.40 -3.26 -2.68
C PRO A 318 2.46 -2.16 -1.60
N ALA A 319 3.38 -2.30 -0.65
CA ALA A 319 3.54 -1.36 0.46
C ALA A 319 3.83 0.08 0.00
N TRP A 320 4.59 0.25 -1.09
CA TRP A 320 4.87 1.55 -1.71
C TRP A 320 3.65 2.18 -2.43
N MET A 321 2.49 1.50 -2.45
CA MET A 321 1.19 2.03 -2.89
C MET A 321 0.15 2.06 -1.75
N ARG A 322 0.58 2.01 -0.48
CA ARG A 322 -0.33 2.02 0.70
C ARG A 322 -1.20 3.27 0.84
N PHE A 323 -0.98 4.31 0.04
CA PHE A 323 -1.87 5.48 -0.04
C PHE A 323 -3.19 5.19 -0.77
N VAL A 324 -3.24 4.16 -1.62
CA VAL A 324 -4.45 3.84 -2.39
C VAL A 324 -5.58 3.34 -1.48
N ARG A 325 -6.81 3.75 -1.81
CA ARG A 325 -8.07 3.41 -1.13
C ARG A 325 -9.08 2.87 -2.13
N GLY A 326 -10.12 2.20 -1.65
CA GLY A 326 -11.28 1.84 -2.46
C GLY A 326 -11.56 0.35 -2.44
N ILE A 327 -12.12 -0.16 -3.54
CA ILE A 327 -12.58 -1.55 -3.63
C ILE A 327 -12.13 -2.23 -4.92
N VAL A 328 -11.97 -3.53 -4.85
CA VAL A 328 -11.85 -4.44 -5.99
C VAL A 328 -12.92 -5.51 -5.83
N ASP A 329 -13.80 -5.67 -6.81
CA ASP A 329 -14.85 -6.68 -6.84
C ASP A 329 -14.59 -7.67 -7.96
N SER A 330 -14.27 -8.92 -7.63
CA SER A 330 -13.95 -9.95 -8.61
C SER A 330 -15.11 -10.93 -8.82
N GLU A 331 -15.37 -11.28 -10.07
CA GLU A 331 -16.37 -12.30 -10.42
C GLU A 331 -15.76 -13.73 -10.41
N ASP A 332 -14.47 -13.81 -10.71
CA ASP A 332 -13.75 -15.07 -10.98
C ASP A 332 -12.86 -15.58 -9.84
N LEU A 333 -12.86 -14.92 -8.68
CA LEU A 333 -11.96 -15.31 -7.60
C LEU A 333 -12.46 -16.61 -6.92
N PRO A 334 -11.69 -17.72 -6.96
CA PRO A 334 -12.09 -18.93 -6.26
C PRO A 334 -12.00 -18.68 -4.77
N LEU A 335 -13.17 -18.64 -4.13
CA LEU A 335 -13.26 -18.48 -2.69
C LEU A 335 -12.78 -19.76 -2.00
N ASN A 336 -12.07 -19.61 -0.87
CA ASN A 336 -11.84 -20.74 0.01
C ASN A 336 -13.07 -20.95 0.91
N ILE A 337 -13.13 -22.09 1.62
CA ILE A 337 -14.31 -22.47 2.40
C ILE A 337 -14.61 -21.44 3.52
N SER A 338 -13.58 -20.84 4.14
CA SER A 338 -13.75 -19.78 5.14
C SER A 338 -14.13 -18.43 4.53
N ARG A 339 -13.82 -18.23 3.24
CA ARG A 339 -13.90 -16.96 2.52
C ARG A 339 -13.08 -15.83 3.18
N GLU A 340 -12.07 -16.15 3.99
CA GLU A 340 -11.31 -15.15 4.77
C GLU A 340 -9.82 -15.08 4.38
N THR A 341 -9.24 -16.16 3.85
CA THR A 341 -7.78 -16.27 3.69
C THR A 341 -7.38 -16.48 2.24
N LEU A 342 -7.15 -15.37 1.53
CA LEU A 342 -6.76 -15.36 0.11
C LEU A 342 -5.24 -15.33 -0.13
N GLN A 343 -4.46 -15.63 0.91
CA GLN A 343 -3.00 -15.61 0.84
C GLN A 343 -2.48 -16.57 -0.24
N ARG A 344 -1.57 -16.07 -1.08
CA ARG A 344 -0.86 -16.76 -2.17
C ARG A 344 -1.74 -17.19 -3.33
N ASN A 345 -2.78 -16.41 -3.66
CA ASN A 345 -3.65 -16.70 -4.78
C ASN A 345 -3.08 -16.11 -6.11
N PRO A 346 -2.83 -16.93 -7.15
CA PRO A 346 -2.32 -16.45 -8.43
C PRO A 346 -3.25 -15.44 -9.14
N VAL A 347 -4.55 -15.49 -8.88
CA VAL A 347 -5.53 -14.52 -9.41
C VAL A 347 -5.32 -13.16 -8.74
N VAL A 348 -5.20 -13.12 -7.41
CA VAL A 348 -4.91 -11.89 -6.65
C VAL A 348 -3.59 -11.26 -7.12
N THR A 349 -2.56 -12.07 -7.34
CA THR A 349 -1.27 -11.58 -7.87
C THR A 349 -1.41 -10.93 -9.25
N LYS A 350 -2.21 -11.50 -10.15
CA LYS A 350 -2.47 -10.92 -11.48
C LYS A 350 -3.28 -9.63 -11.39
N ILE A 351 -4.29 -9.60 -10.51
CA ILE A 351 -5.07 -8.39 -10.22
C ILE A 351 -4.13 -7.30 -9.72
N ARG A 352 -3.27 -7.59 -8.72
CA ARG A 352 -2.23 -6.65 -8.23
C ARG A 352 -1.40 -6.07 -9.37
N THR A 353 -0.82 -6.91 -10.22
CA THR A 353 -0.01 -6.46 -11.36
C THR A 353 -0.78 -5.51 -12.27
N ALA A 354 -2.06 -5.78 -12.54
CA ALA A 354 -2.91 -4.94 -13.36
C ALA A 354 -3.26 -3.62 -12.67
N LEU A 355 -3.57 -3.64 -11.37
CA LEU A 355 -3.85 -2.44 -10.58
C LEU A 355 -2.62 -1.53 -10.51
N ILE A 356 -1.43 -2.06 -10.21
CA ILE A 356 -0.16 -1.31 -10.22
C ILE A 356 0.02 -0.61 -11.56
N LYS A 357 -0.08 -1.36 -12.67
CA LYS A 357 0.10 -0.79 -14.02
C LYS A 357 -0.89 0.33 -14.30
N ARG A 358 -2.13 0.18 -13.84
CA ARG A 358 -3.22 1.14 -14.04
C ARG A 358 -2.99 2.42 -13.24
N VAL A 359 -2.65 2.30 -11.96
CA VAL A 359 -2.34 3.44 -11.09
C VAL A 359 -1.14 4.20 -11.63
N LEU A 360 -0.01 3.51 -11.91
CA LEU A 360 1.17 4.15 -12.51
C LEU A 360 0.85 4.84 -13.84
N GLY A 361 0.02 4.24 -14.69
CA GLY A 361 -0.38 4.85 -15.97
C GLY A 361 -1.17 6.15 -15.83
N GLU A 362 -2.04 6.28 -14.82
CA GLU A 362 -2.72 7.55 -14.55
C GLU A 362 -1.79 8.57 -13.89
N LEU A 363 -0.84 8.14 -13.05
CA LEU A 363 0.20 9.02 -12.49
C LEU A 363 1.09 9.60 -13.59
N GLU A 364 1.58 8.77 -14.52
CA GLU A 364 2.38 9.18 -15.69
C GLU A 364 1.62 10.22 -16.53
N LYS A 365 0.33 9.96 -16.78
CA LYS A 365 -0.54 10.87 -17.52
C LYS A 365 -0.78 12.19 -16.79
N LYS A 366 -0.95 12.18 -15.46
CA LYS A 366 -1.11 13.39 -14.64
C LYS A 366 0.19 14.21 -14.60
N ALA A 367 1.35 13.56 -14.48
CA ALA A 367 2.65 14.21 -14.52
C ALA A 367 2.85 15.02 -15.82
N VAL A 368 2.42 14.47 -16.96
CA VAL A 368 2.54 15.15 -18.26
C VAL A 368 1.44 16.19 -18.49
N LYS A 369 0.17 15.84 -18.22
CA LYS A 369 -0.99 16.69 -18.60
C LYS A 369 -1.31 17.78 -17.58
N SER A 370 -0.91 17.61 -16.32
CA SER A 370 -1.26 18.53 -15.24
C SER A 370 -0.13 18.57 -14.19
N PRO A 371 1.06 19.09 -14.55
CA PRO A 371 2.25 19.03 -13.67
C PRO A 371 2.05 19.70 -12.31
N THR A 372 1.30 20.80 -12.26
CA THR A 372 0.98 21.52 -11.01
C THR A 372 0.11 20.70 -10.07
N ASP A 373 -0.87 19.98 -10.61
CA ASP A 373 -1.74 19.08 -9.86
C ASP A 373 -0.99 17.80 -9.43
N PHE A 374 -0.08 17.31 -10.29
CA PHE A 374 0.81 16.20 -9.94
C PHE A 374 1.79 16.55 -8.82
N ALA A 375 2.26 17.80 -8.76
CA ALA A 375 3.12 18.27 -7.66
C ALA A 375 2.43 18.12 -6.29
N VAL A 376 1.12 18.40 -6.20
CA VAL A 376 0.34 18.21 -4.96
C VAL A 376 0.33 16.74 -4.52
N PHE A 377 0.16 15.82 -5.46
CA PHE A 377 0.30 14.38 -5.20
C PHE A 377 1.72 14.03 -4.74
N TRP A 378 2.72 14.56 -5.43
CA TRP A 378 4.12 14.24 -5.16
C TRP A 378 4.57 14.69 -3.76
N GLU A 379 4.19 15.89 -3.34
CA GLU A 379 4.46 16.40 -1.99
C GLU A 379 3.82 15.54 -0.89
N SER A 380 2.69 14.91 -1.19
CA SER A 380 1.96 14.06 -0.23
C SER A 380 2.45 12.62 -0.21
N PHE A 381 2.77 12.04 -1.37
CA PHE A 381 2.97 10.59 -1.52
C PHE A 381 4.26 10.19 -2.24
N GLY A 382 5.03 11.14 -2.77
CA GLY A 382 6.26 10.90 -3.53
C GLY A 382 7.30 10.10 -2.73
N ALA A 383 7.51 10.44 -1.46
CA ALA A 383 8.40 9.70 -0.56
C ALA A 383 8.04 8.21 -0.46
N VAL A 384 6.75 7.87 -0.36
CA VAL A 384 6.29 6.48 -0.31
C VAL A 384 6.38 5.79 -1.66
N LEU A 385 6.07 6.51 -2.74
CA LEU A 385 6.17 5.96 -4.10
C LEU A 385 7.64 5.62 -4.46
N LYS A 386 8.59 6.44 -3.99
CA LYS A 386 10.04 6.22 -4.16
C LYS A 386 10.53 4.93 -3.49
N GLU A 387 9.86 4.42 -2.45
CA GLU A 387 10.23 3.14 -1.83
C GLU A 387 10.20 1.99 -2.86
N GLY A 388 9.24 2.04 -3.79
CA GLY A 388 9.14 1.05 -4.87
C GLY A 388 10.38 0.98 -5.78
N ILE A 389 11.19 2.05 -5.87
CA ILE A 389 12.39 2.08 -6.73
C ILE A 389 13.43 1.05 -6.25
N TYR A 390 13.61 0.90 -4.93
CA TYR A 390 14.56 -0.08 -4.39
C TYR A 390 13.89 -1.43 -4.05
N GLU A 391 12.59 -1.44 -3.75
CA GLU A 391 11.86 -2.66 -3.37
C GLU A 391 11.39 -3.50 -4.56
N ASP A 392 11.02 -2.88 -5.68
CA ASP A 392 10.33 -3.56 -6.78
C ASP A 392 11.04 -3.37 -8.13
N ALA A 393 11.89 -4.34 -8.45
CA ALA A 393 12.70 -4.32 -9.67
C ALA A 393 11.86 -4.34 -10.96
N ASP A 394 10.65 -4.91 -10.93
CA ASP A 394 9.80 -5.04 -12.13
C ASP A 394 9.22 -3.69 -12.57
N TYR A 395 9.10 -2.74 -11.64
CA TYR A 395 8.54 -1.40 -11.89
C TYR A 395 9.54 -0.26 -11.72
N ARG A 396 10.79 -0.56 -11.34
CA ARG A 396 11.84 0.41 -11.04
C ARG A 396 11.99 1.48 -12.13
N ASP A 397 12.17 1.09 -13.38
CA ASP A 397 12.43 2.06 -14.46
C ASP A 397 11.29 3.06 -14.62
N ARG A 398 10.04 2.59 -14.51
CA ARG A 398 8.85 3.46 -14.56
C ARG A 398 8.76 4.38 -13.36
N LEU A 399 9.11 3.89 -12.17
CA LEU A 399 9.13 4.70 -10.95
C LEU A 399 10.23 5.76 -11.00
N VAL A 400 11.39 5.44 -11.57
CA VAL A 400 12.49 6.39 -11.83
C VAL A 400 12.06 7.46 -12.85
N ASP A 401 11.35 7.08 -13.91
CA ASP A 401 10.78 8.05 -14.87
C ASP A 401 9.72 8.98 -14.24
N LEU A 402 8.97 8.47 -13.25
CA LEU A 402 8.01 9.26 -12.47
C LEU A 402 8.65 10.11 -11.37
N LEU A 403 9.94 9.90 -11.06
CA LEU A 403 10.62 10.60 -9.97
C LEU A 403 10.64 12.10 -10.22
N HIS A 404 10.16 12.85 -9.23
CA HIS A 404 10.28 14.30 -9.16
C HIS A 404 11.04 14.73 -7.90
N CYS A 405 11.76 15.84 -7.98
CA CYS A 405 12.53 16.40 -6.88
C CYS A 405 12.73 17.90 -7.10
N HIS A 406 13.23 18.60 -6.07
CA HIS A 406 13.70 19.96 -6.26
C HIS A 406 15.06 19.97 -6.93
N SER A 407 15.46 21.10 -7.51
CA SER A 407 16.80 21.29 -8.04
C SER A 407 17.33 22.67 -7.66
N THR A 408 18.59 22.94 -8.00
CA THR A 408 19.16 24.30 -7.93
C THR A 408 18.58 25.26 -8.97
N LYS A 409 17.76 24.77 -9.92
CA LYS A 409 17.08 25.58 -10.94
C LYS A 409 15.59 25.73 -10.64
N GLY A 410 15.24 26.87 -10.05
CA GLY A 410 13.84 27.26 -9.78
C GLY A 410 13.21 26.51 -8.60
N ASP A 411 11.95 26.82 -8.33
CA ASP A 411 11.20 26.25 -7.19
C ASP A 411 10.29 25.09 -7.56
N GLN A 412 10.12 24.82 -8.85
CA GLN A 412 9.26 23.74 -9.33
C GLN A 412 9.93 22.38 -9.18
N LEU A 413 9.12 21.36 -8.93
CA LEU A 413 9.56 19.97 -9.02
C LEU A 413 9.99 19.64 -10.44
N VAL A 414 11.11 18.93 -10.58
CA VAL A 414 11.69 18.51 -11.85
C VAL A 414 11.85 16.99 -11.89
N SER A 415 11.59 16.40 -13.06
CA SER A 415 11.89 15.00 -13.31
C SER A 415 13.34 14.80 -13.77
N LEU A 416 13.85 13.57 -13.69
CA LEU A 416 15.15 13.22 -14.27
C LEU A 416 15.19 13.46 -15.79
N ALA A 417 14.06 13.26 -16.49
CA ALA A 417 13.97 13.58 -17.90
C ALA A 417 14.16 15.08 -18.16
N ASN A 418 13.53 15.94 -17.36
CA ASN A 418 13.71 17.38 -17.50
C ASN A 418 15.13 17.83 -17.19
N TYR A 419 15.79 17.18 -16.23
CA TYR A 419 17.21 17.42 -15.96
C TYR A 419 18.07 17.08 -17.18
N VAL A 420 17.87 15.89 -17.77
CA VAL A 420 18.62 15.42 -18.94
C VAL A 420 18.44 16.36 -20.13
N GLU A 421 17.23 16.87 -20.36
CA GLU A 421 16.95 17.87 -21.41
C GLU A 421 17.69 19.19 -21.22
N ARG A 422 18.05 19.53 -19.98
CA ARG A 422 18.78 20.76 -19.61
C ARG A 422 20.27 20.53 -19.34
N MET A 423 20.77 19.31 -19.51
CA MET A 423 22.19 19.02 -19.35
C MET A 423 23.02 19.85 -20.33
N LYS A 424 24.17 20.34 -19.87
CA LYS A 424 25.08 21.11 -20.69
C LYS A 424 25.83 20.25 -21.69
N ASP A 425 26.29 20.86 -22.77
CA ASP A 425 27.24 20.24 -23.68
C ASP A 425 28.50 19.79 -22.91
N GLY A 426 28.89 18.53 -23.10
CA GLY A 426 30.00 17.92 -22.38
C GLY A 426 29.64 17.34 -21.00
N GLN A 427 28.45 17.60 -20.47
CA GLN A 427 27.98 17.01 -19.22
C GLN A 427 27.65 15.52 -19.40
N LYS A 428 28.31 14.66 -18.62
CA LYS A 428 28.15 13.20 -18.68
C LYS A 428 27.37 12.61 -17.50
N GLU A 429 27.26 13.35 -16.42
CA GLU A 429 26.70 12.87 -15.14
C GLU A 429 25.52 13.73 -14.69
N ILE A 430 24.60 13.12 -13.94
CA ILE A 430 23.50 13.77 -13.23
C ILE A 430 23.96 14.00 -11.80
N TYR A 431 24.12 15.27 -11.42
CA TYR A 431 24.60 15.63 -10.08
C TYR A 431 23.43 15.75 -9.10
N TYR A 432 23.60 15.17 -7.91
CA TYR A 432 22.63 15.30 -6.83
C TYR A 432 23.29 15.50 -5.47
N ILE A 433 22.53 16.07 -4.54
CA ILE A 433 22.83 16.10 -3.12
C ILE A 433 21.60 15.63 -2.33
N SER A 434 21.82 14.92 -1.22
CA SER A 434 20.74 14.43 -0.38
C SER A 434 20.86 14.89 1.08
N GLY A 435 19.73 15.15 1.72
CA GLY A 435 19.68 15.79 3.04
C GLY A 435 18.27 16.17 3.48
N GLU A 436 17.97 16.00 4.77
CA GLU A 436 16.65 16.31 5.34
C GLU A 436 16.23 17.80 5.28
N ASN A 437 17.20 18.73 5.20
CA ASN A 437 16.93 20.16 5.23
C ASN A 437 17.19 20.81 3.86
N MET A 438 16.11 21.26 3.21
CA MET A 438 16.17 21.86 1.88
C MET A 438 17.05 23.12 1.81
N ASP A 439 17.03 23.96 2.85
CA ASP A 439 17.86 25.17 2.88
C ASP A 439 19.35 24.83 3.03
N ALA A 440 19.67 23.80 3.81
CA ALA A 440 21.04 23.30 3.92
C ALA A 440 21.53 22.73 2.58
N LEU A 441 20.67 21.99 1.86
CA LEU A 441 21.00 21.47 0.53
C LEU A 441 21.28 22.58 -0.48
N ARG A 442 20.43 23.62 -0.51
CA ARG A 442 20.57 24.75 -1.45
C ARG A 442 21.79 25.62 -1.18
N ASN A 443 22.28 25.64 0.07
CA ASN A 443 23.42 26.45 0.49
C ASN A 443 24.67 25.60 0.79
N SER A 444 24.70 24.35 0.32
CA SER A 444 25.80 23.43 0.57
C SER A 444 27.08 23.87 -0.16
N PRO A 445 28.26 23.88 0.49
CA PRO A 445 29.54 24.12 -0.17
C PRO A 445 29.83 23.17 -1.33
N GLN A 446 29.35 21.92 -1.26
CA GLN A 446 29.63 20.87 -2.23
C GLN A 446 29.02 21.15 -3.61
N ILE A 447 28.00 22.02 -3.70
CA ILE A 447 27.35 22.36 -4.97
C ILE A 447 27.85 23.68 -5.59
N GLU A 448 28.61 24.48 -4.86
CA GLU A 448 29.04 25.83 -5.26
C GLU A 448 29.62 25.88 -6.67
N GLY A 449 30.63 25.06 -6.95
CA GLY A 449 31.35 25.04 -8.22
C GLY A 449 30.52 24.55 -9.40
N LEU A 450 29.52 23.69 -9.14
CA LEU A 450 28.55 23.25 -10.15
C LEU A 450 27.57 24.39 -10.47
N VAL A 451 27.00 25.01 -9.43
CA VAL A 451 26.07 26.15 -9.56
C VAL A 451 26.72 27.36 -10.22
N ALA A 452 27.98 27.68 -9.86
CA ALA A 452 28.75 28.76 -10.48
C ALA A 452 29.01 28.53 -11.98
N ARG A 453 29.05 27.27 -12.41
CA ARG A 453 29.13 26.87 -13.82
C ARG A 453 27.74 26.66 -14.44
N ASP A 454 26.67 27.07 -13.77
CA ASP A 454 25.26 26.90 -14.14
C ASP A 454 24.87 25.43 -14.46
N VAL A 455 25.58 24.48 -13.82
CA VAL A 455 25.23 23.06 -13.84
C VAL A 455 24.16 22.81 -12.78
N GLU A 456 23.06 22.22 -13.20
CA GLU A 456 21.93 21.88 -12.31
C GLU A 456 22.33 20.76 -11.34
N VAL A 457 21.89 20.85 -10.09
CA VAL A 457 22.04 19.80 -9.07
C VAL A 457 20.66 19.46 -8.53
N LEU A 458 20.33 18.16 -8.49
CA LEU A 458 19.10 17.65 -7.91
C LEU A 458 19.19 17.63 -6.38
N LEU A 459 18.11 18.02 -5.72
CA LEU A 459 18.01 18.13 -4.26
C LEU A 459 17.04 17.06 -3.74
N PHE A 460 17.60 16.07 -3.06
CA PHE A 460 16.86 14.91 -2.54
C PHE A 460 16.66 15.05 -1.03
N ASN A 461 15.43 15.27 -0.60
CA ASN A 461 15.12 15.60 0.79
C ASN A 461 14.26 14.56 1.53
N ASP A 462 13.98 13.42 0.91
CA ASP A 462 13.27 12.33 1.56
C ASP A 462 14.28 11.28 2.08
N PRO A 463 14.10 10.70 3.29
CA PRO A 463 15.01 9.67 3.82
C PRO A 463 15.19 8.45 2.89
N VAL A 464 14.17 8.14 2.08
CA VAL A 464 14.21 7.06 1.09
C VAL A 464 15.25 7.31 -0.02
N ASP A 465 15.62 8.57 -0.25
CA ASP A 465 16.56 8.96 -1.30
C ASP A 465 17.96 8.40 -1.09
N GLU A 466 18.35 8.16 0.16
CA GLU A 466 19.62 7.50 0.53
C GLU A 466 19.70 6.05 0.09
N PHE A 467 18.55 5.39 -0.11
CA PHE A 467 18.50 3.95 -0.40
C PHE A 467 18.39 3.69 -1.89
N TRP A 468 17.48 4.39 -2.59
CA TRP A 468 17.25 4.10 -4.00
C TRP A 468 18.42 4.54 -4.89
N THR A 469 19.15 5.60 -4.51
CA THR A 469 20.37 6.07 -5.21
C THR A 469 21.53 5.07 -5.14
N GLY A 470 21.51 4.14 -4.16
CA GLY A 470 22.45 3.01 -4.10
C GLY A 470 22.13 1.90 -5.12
N VAL A 471 20.87 1.81 -5.54
CA VAL A 471 20.38 0.80 -6.50
C VAL A 471 20.39 1.34 -7.93
N VAL A 472 19.91 2.58 -8.14
CA VAL A 472 19.87 3.25 -9.44
C VAL A 472 21.14 4.05 -9.64
N ARG A 473 22.07 3.51 -10.43
CA ARG A 473 23.37 4.13 -10.70
C ARG A 473 23.40 5.01 -11.95
N GLU A 474 22.45 4.81 -12.86
CA GLU A 474 22.38 5.54 -14.11
C GLU A 474 20.93 5.78 -14.55
N TYR A 475 20.73 6.83 -15.34
CA TYR A 475 19.48 7.16 -16.01
C TYR A 475 19.77 7.60 -17.45
N LYS A 476 19.22 6.89 -18.43
CA LYS A 476 19.44 7.16 -19.88
C LYS A 476 20.94 7.32 -20.22
N ASP A 477 21.74 6.34 -19.81
CA ASP A 477 23.21 6.29 -19.99
C ASP A 477 23.99 7.43 -19.30
N LYS A 478 23.37 8.15 -18.35
CA LYS A 478 24.02 9.17 -17.52
C LYS A 478 24.16 8.66 -16.10
N ALA A 479 25.39 8.61 -15.59
CA ALA A 479 25.65 8.18 -14.22
C ALA A 479 25.07 9.19 -13.22
N LEU A 480 24.47 8.70 -12.14
CA LEU A 480 24.07 9.52 -11.00
C LEU A 480 25.28 9.72 -10.08
N ARG A 481 25.68 10.98 -9.89
CA ARG A 481 26.86 11.37 -9.11
C ARG A 481 26.44 12.21 -7.89
N SER A 482 26.69 11.67 -6.71
CA SER A 482 26.57 12.43 -5.47
C SER A 482 27.66 13.50 -5.40
N VAL A 483 27.29 14.72 -5.03
CA VAL A 483 28.25 15.83 -4.85
C VAL A 483 29.03 15.76 -3.53
N THR A 484 28.63 14.88 -2.61
CA THR A 484 29.26 14.67 -1.29
C THR A 484 30.24 13.50 -1.28
N ARG A 485 30.45 12.82 -2.43
CA ARG A 485 31.32 11.64 -2.53
C ARG A 485 32.34 11.75 -3.66
N GLY A 486 33.56 11.30 -3.38
CA GLY A 486 34.64 11.21 -4.35
C GLY A 486 35.12 12.58 -4.83
N ASP A 487 36.00 12.59 -5.83
CA ASP A 487 36.42 13.82 -6.52
C ASP A 487 35.48 14.14 -7.69
N ILE A 488 35.30 15.41 -8.03
CA ILE A 488 34.46 15.82 -9.17
C ILE A 488 35.30 16.68 -10.10
N ASP A 489 35.55 16.16 -11.30
CA ASP A 489 36.27 16.91 -12.32
C ASP A 489 35.32 17.89 -13.05
N LEU A 490 35.37 19.16 -12.66
CA LEU A 490 34.59 20.22 -13.29
C LEU A 490 35.23 20.78 -14.57
N THR A 491 36.42 20.32 -14.96
CA THR A 491 37.17 20.90 -16.09
C THR A 491 36.49 20.66 -17.44
N SER A 492 35.70 19.58 -17.56
CA SER A 492 34.97 19.25 -18.80
C SER A 492 33.62 19.97 -18.95
N LEU A 493 33.19 20.76 -17.95
CA LEU A 493 31.87 21.39 -17.90
C LEU A 493 31.86 22.86 -18.37
N SER A 494 32.99 23.36 -18.89
CA SER A 494 33.09 24.74 -19.36
C SER A 494 32.45 24.93 -20.74
N VAL A 495 31.42 25.77 -20.83
CA VAL A 495 30.95 26.37 -22.08
C VAL A 495 31.22 27.87 -22.01
N ALA A 496 32.19 28.32 -22.81
CA ALA A 496 32.51 29.70 -23.20
C ALA A 496 33.01 30.71 -22.12
N ALA A 497 34.22 31.22 -22.41
CA ALA A 497 34.87 32.46 -21.96
C ALA A 497 35.46 32.50 -20.54
N ASP A 498 36.63 31.87 -20.36
CA ASP A 498 37.78 32.62 -19.85
C ASP A 498 39.10 32.04 -20.38
N GLU A 499 39.59 32.60 -21.49
CA GLU A 499 40.94 32.34 -22.04
C GLU A 499 42.07 32.91 -21.14
N THR A 500 41.81 33.16 -19.86
CA THR A 500 42.79 33.75 -18.93
C THR A 500 43.36 32.78 -17.89
N GLU A 501 42.86 31.54 -17.78
CA GLU A 501 43.39 30.55 -16.81
C GLU A 501 44.77 29.97 -17.19
N GLY A 502 45.25 30.21 -18.41
CA GLY A 502 46.54 29.70 -18.89
C GLY A 502 47.79 30.36 -18.28
N LYS A 503 47.69 31.40 -17.42
CA LYS A 503 48.85 32.22 -17.00
C LYS A 503 48.97 32.56 -15.51
N LYS A 504 48.33 31.82 -14.59
CA LYS A 504 48.53 31.98 -13.12
C LYS A 504 49.10 30.75 -12.38
N LYS A 505 49.64 29.75 -13.10
CA LYS A 505 49.96 28.42 -12.55
C LYS A 505 51.34 28.23 -11.86
N SER A 506 52.15 29.26 -11.56
CA SER A 506 53.52 29.01 -11.05
C SER A 506 53.88 29.58 -9.67
N ARG A 507 52.97 30.25 -8.95
CA ARG A 507 53.24 30.75 -7.58
C ARG A 507 52.35 30.18 -6.48
N SER A 508 51.17 29.62 -6.78
CA SER A 508 50.22 29.14 -5.75
C SER A 508 50.30 27.64 -5.43
N SER A 509 50.88 26.80 -6.30
CA SER A 509 50.87 25.33 -6.08
C SER A 509 51.70 24.89 -4.89
N ASP A 510 52.90 25.45 -4.72
CA ASP A 510 53.85 25.01 -3.69
C ASP A 510 53.46 25.51 -2.29
N ASP A 511 52.87 26.70 -2.23
CA ASP A 511 52.37 27.33 -0.99
C ASP A 511 51.16 26.54 -0.48
N VAL A 512 50.24 26.16 -1.37
CA VAL A 512 49.08 25.32 -1.03
C VAL A 512 49.52 23.91 -0.64
N ALA A 513 50.53 23.33 -1.30
CA ALA A 513 51.08 22.03 -0.89
C ALA A 513 51.66 22.06 0.54
N SER A 514 52.32 23.16 0.91
CA SER A 514 52.83 23.38 2.27
C SER A 514 51.69 23.46 3.29
N LEU A 515 50.58 24.14 2.96
CA LEU A 515 49.38 24.20 3.80
C LEU A 515 48.74 22.83 3.97
N ILE A 516 48.59 22.07 2.89
CA ILE A 516 48.06 20.70 2.92
C ILE A 516 48.88 19.83 3.87
N GLY A 517 50.21 19.88 3.77
CA GLY A 517 51.10 19.17 4.69
C GLY A 517 50.89 19.57 6.16
N ALA A 518 50.77 20.88 6.43
CA ALA A 518 50.52 21.39 7.78
C ALA A 518 49.15 20.93 8.32
N PHE A 519 48.10 20.94 7.49
CA PHE A 519 46.76 20.50 7.88
C PHE A 519 46.70 19.00 8.12
N LYS A 520 47.32 18.17 7.27
CA LYS A 520 47.43 16.72 7.51
C LYS A 520 48.11 16.41 8.84
N LEU A 521 49.20 17.13 9.16
CA LEU A 521 49.88 16.97 10.44
C LEU A 521 49.02 17.42 11.64
N ALA A 522 48.28 18.51 11.49
CA ALA A 522 47.44 19.08 12.55
C ALA A 522 46.19 18.25 12.85
N LEU A 523 45.56 17.70 11.82
CA LEU A 523 44.31 16.94 11.91
C LEU A 523 44.55 15.46 12.14
N GLY A 524 45.68 14.92 11.69
CA GLY A 524 46.07 13.53 11.89
C GLY A 524 44.95 12.56 11.51
N GLU A 525 44.55 11.73 12.47
CA GLU A 525 43.53 10.69 12.29
C GLU A 525 42.08 11.21 12.29
N GLU A 526 41.84 12.53 12.42
CA GLU A 526 40.48 13.10 12.37
C GLU A 526 39.89 13.17 10.95
N VAL A 527 40.73 13.11 9.92
CA VAL A 527 40.37 13.13 8.50
C VAL A 527 41.10 11.99 7.77
N SER A 528 40.55 11.51 6.65
CA SER A 528 41.24 10.52 5.83
C SER A 528 42.29 11.16 4.93
N ASP A 529 42.00 12.36 4.41
CA ASP A 529 42.92 13.13 3.60
C ASP A 529 42.62 14.63 3.65
N VAL A 530 43.57 15.45 3.18
CA VAL A 530 43.39 16.88 2.90
C VAL A 530 43.85 17.16 1.48
N ARG A 531 42.98 17.74 0.64
CA ARG A 531 43.27 18.00 -0.78
C ARG A 531 42.63 19.28 -1.31
N ILE A 532 43.07 19.73 -2.48
CA ILE A 532 42.45 20.87 -3.18
C ILE A 532 41.06 20.46 -3.66
N SER A 533 40.08 21.35 -3.51
CA SER A 533 38.76 21.19 -4.10
C SER A 533 38.67 21.87 -5.46
N SER A 534 38.07 21.19 -6.43
CA SER A 534 37.55 21.80 -7.66
C SER A 534 36.14 22.37 -7.48
N ARG A 535 35.40 21.92 -6.45
CA ARG A 535 33.96 22.18 -6.27
C ARG A 535 33.63 23.40 -5.42
N LEU A 536 34.59 24.00 -4.75
CA LEU A 536 34.39 25.19 -3.90
C LEU A 536 34.59 26.49 -4.71
N THR A 537 33.79 27.51 -4.43
CA THR A 537 33.99 28.88 -4.96
C THR A 537 34.20 29.89 -3.84
N ASP A 538 33.25 29.97 -2.91
CA ASP A 538 33.27 30.96 -1.84
C ASP A 538 33.73 30.34 -0.53
N SER A 539 33.28 29.12 -0.23
CA SER A 539 33.60 28.43 1.01
C SER A 539 35.08 28.07 1.11
N PRO A 540 35.71 28.18 2.31
CA PRO A 540 37.11 27.86 2.48
C PRO A 540 37.39 26.34 2.46
N VAL A 541 36.44 25.54 2.95
CA VAL A 541 36.56 24.09 3.08
C VAL A 541 35.21 23.39 2.95
N CYS A 542 35.22 22.10 2.62
CA CYS A 542 34.09 21.18 2.79
C CYS A 542 34.55 19.77 3.14
N LEU A 543 33.61 18.92 3.56
CA LEU A 543 33.86 17.50 3.80
C LEU A 543 33.25 16.67 2.68
N VAL A 544 33.98 15.65 2.25
CA VAL A 544 33.51 14.66 1.28
C VAL A 544 33.84 13.24 1.74
N ALA A 545 32.98 12.29 1.40
CA ALA A 545 33.28 10.88 1.50
C ALA A 545 34.29 10.49 0.42
N ASP A 546 35.15 9.50 0.70
CA ASP A 546 36.11 8.99 -0.29
C ASP A 546 35.39 8.20 -1.42
N GLU A 547 36.07 7.98 -2.54
CA GLU A 547 35.53 7.19 -3.65
C GLU A 547 35.25 5.76 -3.18
N GLY A 548 34.00 5.30 -3.32
CA GLY A 548 33.56 3.98 -2.86
C GLY A 548 33.16 3.89 -1.38
N ALA A 549 33.31 4.96 -0.60
CA ALA A 549 32.78 5.02 0.77
C ALA A 549 31.25 5.22 0.78
N ILE A 550 30.64 4.98 1.95
CA ILE A 550 29.23 5.32 2.19
C ILE A 550 29.09 6.85 2.09
N ASP A 551 28.01 7.31 1.45
CA ASP A 551 27.74 8.74 1.37
C ASP A 551 27.55 9.34 2.77
N ILE A 552 27.91 10.62 2.93
CA ILE A 552 27.90 11.32 4.22
C ILE A 552 26.52 11.23 4.89
N HIS A 553 25.44 11.43 4.11
CA HIS A 553 24.11 11.47 4.69
C HIS A 553 23.59 10.07 5.05
N LEU A 554 23.74 9.07 4.17
CA LEU A 554 23.43 7.67 4.48
C LEU A 554 24.18 7.16 5.72
N GLU A 555 25.48 7.46 5.84
CA GLU A 555 26.26 7.06 7.02
C GLU A 555 25.70 7.66 8.31
N ARG A 556 25.29 8.93 8.28
CA ARG A 556 24.63 9.61 9.40
C ARG A 556 23.30 8.95 9.74
N LEU A 557 22.46 8.67 8.75
CA LEU A 557 21.16 8.02 8.93
C LEU A 557 21.33 6.64 9.60
N LEU A 558 22.27 5.84 9.12
CA LEU A 558 22.54 4.52 9.68
C LEU A 558 23.10 4.58 11.11
N LYS A 559 23.94 5.58 11.40
CA LYS A 559 24.42 5.82 12.77
C LYS A 559 23.28 6.20 13.72
N GLN A 560 22.38 7.09 13.31
CA GLN A 560 21.21 7.46 14.12
C GLN A 560 20.27 6.27 14.41
N GLN A 561 20.19 5.33 13.47
CA GLN A 561 19.44 4.08 13.63
C GLN A 561 20.20 2.98 14.40
N ASN A 562 21.37 3.26 14.97
CA ASN A 562 22.27 2.28 15.61
C ASN A 562 22.61 1.08 14.71
N ARG A 563 22.68 1.30 13.38
CA ARG A 563 23.06 0.29 12.38
C ARG A 563 24.55 0.35 12.02
N LEU A 564 25.24 1.41 12.41
CA LEU A 564 26.69 1.59 12.24
C LEU A 564 27.32 2.05 13.56
N ASN A 565 28.41 1.38 13.96
CA ASN A 565 29.16 1.69 15.18
C ASN A 565 30.32 2.67 14.93
N GLU A 566 30.91 2.60 13.74
CA GLU A 566 32.04 3.44 13.33
C GLU A 566 31.66 4.25 12.09
N VAL A 567 32.17 5.48 12.02
CA VAL A 567 31.95 6.42 10.92
C VAL A 567 33.27 6.54 10.15
N SER A 568 33.18 6.51 8.82
CA SER A 568 34.30 6.66 7.92
C SER A 568 34.93 8.04 8.11
N LYS A 569 36.26 8.09 8.08
CA LYS A 569 36.97 9.37 8.06
C LYS A 569 36.72 10.05 6.72
N ARG A 570 36.43 11.35 6.77
CA ARG A 570 36.14 12.16 5.58
C ARG A 570 37.39 12.87 5.08
N VAL A 571 37.37 13.22 3.81
CA VAL A 571 38.40 14.06 3.19
C VAL A 571 38.01 15.52 3.42
N LEU A 572 38.94 16.32 3.93
CA LEU A 572 38.78 17.78 4.02
C LEU A 572 39.29 18.40 2.71
N GLU A 573 38.39 18.91 1.89
CA GLU A 573 38.80 19.65 0.70
C GLU A 573 38.97 21.14 1.03
N ILE A 574 40.00 21.78 0.47
CA ILE A 574 40.32 23.19 0.68
C ILE A 574 40.18 24.00 -0.62
N ASN A 575 39.69 25.23 -0.52
CA ASN A 575 39.57 26.15 -1.65
C ASN A 575 40.81 27.05 -1.77
N PRO A 576 41.73 26.81 -2.73
CA PRO A 576 42.95 27.59 -2.86
C PRO A 576 42.70 29.05 -3.27
N GLU A 577 41.51 29.37 -3.79
CA GLU A 577 41.15 30.72 -4.19
C GLU A 577 40.51 31.55 -3.06
N ASN A 578 40.13 30.92 -1.94
CA ASN A 578 39.61 31.63 -0.79
C ASN A 578 40.71 32.45 -0.07
N GLU A 579 40.40 33.70 0.29
CA GLU A 579 41.38 34.64 0.87
C GLU A 579 41.98 34.17 2.21
N LEU A 580 41.21 33.46 3.03
CA LEU A 580 41.73 32.84 4.26
C LEU A 580 42.74 31.74 3.92
N ILE A 581 42.41 30.87 2.96
CA ILE A 581 43.29 29.77 2.53
C ILE A 581 44.57 30.31 1.90
N LYS A 582 44.50 31.35 1.06
CA LYS A 582 45.68 32.05 0.51
C LYS A 582 46.60 32.58 1.62
N SER A 583 46.02 33.23 2.62
CA SER A 583 46.76 33.77 3.76
C SER A 583 47.42 32.67 4.60
N LEU A 584 46.72 31.55 4.81
CA LEU A 584 47.26 30.39 5.52
C LEU A 584 48.35 29.69 4.71
N ALA A 585 48.23 29.62 3.38
CA ALA A 585 49.23 29.01 2.50
C ALA A 585 50.56 29.77 2.52
N ALA A 586 50.50 31.11 2.41
CA ALA A 586 51.69 31.94 2.57
C ALA A 586 52.35 31.75 3.95
N ARG A 587 51.53 31.70 5.01
CA ARG A 587 52.02 31.49 6.38
C ARG A 587 52.63 30.10 6.58
N ALA A 588 52.04 29.06 6.02
CA ALA A 588 52.54 27.68 6.10
C ALA A 588 53.91 27.53 5.45
N LYS A 589 54.17 28.26 4.35
CA LYS A 589 55.49 28.29 3.71
C LYS A 589 56.56 28.97 4.56
N GLU A 590 56.22 30.11 5.19
CA GLU A 590 57.17 30.85 6.01
C GLU A 590 57.41 30.18 7.38
N LYS A 591 56.36 29.65 8.00
CA LYS A 591 56.35 29.09 9.35
C LYS A 591 55.51 27.81 9.41
N PRO A 592 56.01 26.67 8.91
CA PRO A 592 55.24 25.42 8.82
C PRO A 592 54.74 24.89 10.17
N SER A 593 55.41 25.25 11.27
CA SER A 593 55.09 24.81 12.65
C SER A 593 54.37 25.89 13.47
N ASP A 594 53.80 26.91 12.82
CA ASP A 594 53.07 27.96 13.52
C ASP A 594 51.81 27.39 14.20
N PRO A 595 51.64 27.54 15.54
CA PRO A 595 50.46 27.06 16.24
C PRO A 595 49.14 27.60 15.67
N VAL A 596 49.15 28.77 15.02
CA VAL A 596 47.96 29.30 14.36
C VAL A 596 47.46 28.38 13.25
N LEU A 597 48.36 27.70 12.52
CA LEU A 597 47.94 26.77 11.45
C LEU A 597 47.20 25.57 12.02
N VAL A 598 47.69 25.01 13.14
CA VAL A 598 47.03 23.93 13.86
C VAL A 598 45.69 24.39 14.40
N GLU A 599 45.64 25.59 14.97
CA GLU A 599 44.41 26.12 15.53
C GLU A 599 43.33 26.35 14.47
N THR A 600 43.69 26.98 13.35
CA THR A 600 42.78 27.22 12.23
C THR A 600 42.35 25.93 11.54
N ALA A 601 43.23 24.93 11.40
CA ALA A 601 42.89 23.66 10.75
C ALA A 601 41.71 22.97 11.46
N LYS A 602 41.76 22.84 12.79
CA LYS A 602 40.64 22.21 13.51
C LYS A 602 39.39 23.10 13.53
N LEU A 603 39.54 24.43 13.56
CA LEU A 603 38.39 25.33 13.48
C LEU A 603 37.66 25.20 12.14
N LEU A 604 38.41 25.10 11.03
CA LEU A 604 37.86 24.85 9.70
C LEU A 604 37.21 23.46 9.61
N LEU A 605 37.82 22.43 10.21
CA LEU A 605 37.22 21.10 10.29
C LEU A 605 35.88 21.12 11.06
N ASP A 606 35.84 21.79 12.22
CA ASP A 606 34.62 21.91 13.01
C ASP A 606 33.54 22.73 12.29
N GLN A 607 33.94 23.81 11.59
CA GLN A 607 33.04 24.56 10.73
C GLN A 607 32.43 23.68 9.63
N ALA A 608 33.24 22.87 8.96
CA ALA A 608 32.77 21.96 7.93
C ALA A 608 31.81 20.90 8.52
N ARG A 609 32.13 20.32 9.69
CA ARG A 609 31.23 19.40 10.41
C ARG A 609 29.87 20.03 10.70
N ILE A 610 29.85 21.28 11.18
CA ILE A 610 28.60 22.00 11.47
C ILE A 610 27.76 22.18 10.20
N ILE A 611 28.39 22.54 9.07
CA ILE A 611 27.71 22.71 7.79
C ILE A 611 27.10 21.37 7.31
N GLU A 612 27.80 20.25 7.50
CA GLU A 612 27.27 18.91 7.22
C GLU A 612 26.16 18.46 8.21
N GLY A 613 25.84 19.28 9.21
CA GLY A 613 24.87 18.95 10.25
C GLY A 613 25.39 17.94 11.29
N ASP A 614 26.70 17.75 11.37
CA ASP A 614 27.31 16.94 12.43
C ASP A 614 27.48 17.73 13.73
N THR A 615 27.44 17.01 14.84
CA THR A 615 27.85 17.55 16.13
C THR A 615 29.35 17.72 16.18
N VAL A 616 29.82 18.88 16.65
CA VAL A 616 31.23 19.08 17.00
C VAL A 616 31.63 18.06 18.06
N THR A 617 32.79 17.40 17.87
CA THR A 617 33.27 16.31 18.73
C THR A 617 33.58 16.78 20.15
N ASP A 618 34.15 17.98 20.28
CA ASP A 618 34.38 18.67 21.56
C ASP A 618 33.95 20.14 21.45
N ALA A 619 32.70 20.42 21.84
CA ALA A 619 32.13 21.76 21.82
C ALA A 619 32.89 22.75 22.73
N SER A 620 33.52 22.27 23.81
CA SER A 620 34.28 23.13 24.73
C SER A 620 35.59 23.56 24.09
N ALA A 621 36.31 22.62 23.46
CA ALA A 621 37.54 22.91 22.73
C ALA A 621 37.28 23.84 21.54
N PHE A 622 36.20 23.60 20.77
CA PHE A 622 35.78 24.48 19.68
C PHE A 622 35.48 25.90 20.17
N SER A 623 34.66 26.04 21.21
CA SER A 623 34.30 27.35 21.78
C SER A 623 35.51 28.12 22.30
N LYS A 624 36.41 27.44 23.01
CA LYS A 624 37.67 28.01 23.49
C LYS A 624 38.54 28.50 22.33
N ARG A 625 38.73 27.66 21.31
CA ARG A 625 39.53 27.98 20.11
C ARG A 625 38.97 29.19 19.37
N MET A 626 37.65 29.22 19.14
CA MET A 626 36.97 30.36 18.51
C MET A 626 37.19 31.65 19.33
N THR A 627 37.01 31.58 20.65
CA THR A 627 37.18 32.74 21.55
C THR A 627 38.61 33.26 21.53
N GLU A 628 39.61 32.37 21.58
CA GLU A 628 41.02 32.75 21.54
C GLU A 628 41.42 33.39 20.19
N MET A 629 40.90 32.88 19.07
CA MET A 629 41.16 33.47 17.76
C MET A 629 40.50 34.85 17.61
N MET A 630 39.27 35.02 18.08
CA MET A 630 38.60 36.33 18.10
C MET A 630 39.33 37.33 19.02
N ALA A 631 39.78 36.89 20.20
CA ALA A 631 40.53 37.75 21.10
C ALA A 631 41.83 38.25 20.45
N LYS A 632 42.52 37.40 19.70
CA LYS A 632 43.73 37.76 18.94
C LYS A 632 43.44 38.75 17.80
N SER A 633 42.28 38.69 17.15
CA SER A 633 41.91 39.65 16.09
C SER A 633 41.54 41.03 16.63
N PHE A 634 41.06 41.14 17.88
CA PHE A 634 40.71 42.41 18.53
C PHE A 634 41.80 42.95 19.47
N ALA A 635 42.81 42.14 19.81
CA ALA A 635 43.99 42.62 20.50
C ALA A 635 44.69 43.65 19.59
N LYS A 636 44.73 44.91 20.02
CA LYS A 636 45.43 45.98 19.29
C LYS A 636 46.87 45.53 18.99
N VAL A 637 47.24 45.61 17.70
CA VAL A 637 48.61 45.42 17.20
C VAL A 637 49.58 46.35 17.91
#